data_AF-A0AAN8I261-F1
#
_entry.id   AF-A0AAN8I261-F1
#
_cell.length_a   1.000
_cell.length_b   1.000
_cell.length_c   1.000
_cell.angle_alpha   90.00
_cell.angle_beta   90.00
_cell.angle_gamma   90.00
#
_symmetry.space_group_name_H-M   'P 1'
#
loop_
_entity.id
_entity.type
_entity.pdbx_description
1 polymer ?
#
loop_
_entity_poly.entity_id
_entity_poly.type
_entity_poly.pdbx_seq_one_letter_code
_entity_poly.pdbx_strand_id
1 'polypeptide(L)'
;MIAFRLCDLRIQVPCKSLNTIVLSAEKSRREDLRRWGKDVKLIQAYGPTEVTACTTWNLQYRETEVDDIGGDLWLVEPENRDKLVPVGCIGELVISGPVARGYLKKPELTAEKFYEPMKINGVRIKAEEIESAVQRSGLVQEALADKYGYEEKHELVLYFVVGSQGNGILPLSTEHVQVISKLNSALEEMLPRAYVPTMYVTVSSIPSTRSGKVDRKSLSKSLELLDRSQIDLYRPRREQSRENTIDVWSEILEKVEEVAADISHAPIDPQTTFQEAGLESVQTVMFARKLNDSFDISVPLQQVVGPERNVIAVAKDTQAILNGEREEESVDLLEMVEKHAKMIEAAPAVPTESTILLTGATGYLGIEILRQCLATEHHLVLLVRCERPEEGFDRLRRAATIAKWSEAEHERLDQCEIWPSDLGVTHFELSEARWKKLQSTKFAGIIHNGAKVNFLHTYHDLEAANVASTATLLSCASRSLFPSRLTEPTGYGKTKFVGEQLVRRAKGVVIHPWIIIGGPDGVANADDFVWRYVASSVGMGRYVKDVREERGWMSLTGVDEVAFAIIGALDGEERKLSSGLHVFQSWKIVVEVLGMEMEAVSEDEWLEELRKDLERKKEMHPLFSLSRLMMNGRVKGIGRDVPPVEQDEKERKGVEESVAANVRYLRDGGFFNEEAEGEFFGRSKN
;
A
#
# COMPACT_ATOMS: atom_id res chain seq x y z
N MET A 1 4.99 -2.62 -44.50
CA MET A 1 5.39 -3.91 -45.11
C MET A 1 6.87 -3.83 -45.45
N ILE A 2 7.69 -4.70 -44.89
CA ILE A 2 9.10 -4.87 -45.28
C ILE A 2 9.24 -6.33 -45.73
N ALA A 3 9.70 -6.54 -46.97
CA ALA A 3 9.98 -7.87 -47.51
C ALA A 3 11.49 -8.09 -47.50
N PHE A 4 11.96 -9.14 -46.84
CA PHE A 4 13.33 -9.62 -47.00
C PHE A 4 13.33 -10.89 -47.85
N ARG A 5 14.19 -10.91 -48.86
CA ARG A 5 14.55 -12.09 -49.63
C ARG A 5 15.99 -12.44 -49.26
N LEU A 6 16.18 -13.41 -48.36
CA LEU A 6 17.50 -13.93 -48.05
C LEU A 6 17.88 -14.96 -49.11
N CYS A 7 18.57 -14.51 -50.14
CA CYS A 7 19.29 -15.39 -51.07
C CYS A 7 20.69 -14.80 -51.31
N ASP A 8 21.71 -15.64 -51.12
CA ASP A 8 23.13 -15.43 -51.45
C ASP A 8 23.92 -14.36 -50.68
N LEU A 9 24.03 -14.52 -49.36
CA LEU A 9 25.14 -13.93 -48.61
C LEU A 9 26.39 -14.83 -48.74
N ARG A 10 27.14 -14.67 -49.84
CA ARG A 10 28.57 -15.09 -49.86
C ARG A 10 29.38 -14.11 -49.01
N ILE A 11 29.29 -14.25 -47.68
CA ILE A 11 30.15 -13.49 -46.76
C ILE A 11 31.58 -14.03 -46.91
N GLN A 12 32.41 -13.30 -47.66
CA GLN A 12 33.87 -13.46 -47.72
C GLN A 12 34.54 -12.39 -46.84
N VAL A 13 34.19 -12.36 -45.54
CA VAL A 13 34.96 -11.59 -44.56
C VAL A 13 35.35 -12.55 -43.44
N PRO A 14 36.65 -12.88 -43.27
CA PRO A 14 37.10 -13.74 -42.18
C PRO A 14 37.01 -12.93 -40.89
N CYS A 15 35.86 -13.00 -40.22
CA CYS A 15 35.68 -12.42 -38.89
C CYS A 15 36.39 -13.33 -37.87
N LYS A 16 37.69 -13.09 -37.64
CA LYS A 16 38.55 -13.91 -36.75
C LYS A 16 38.07 -13.94 -35.29
N SER A 17 37.14 -13.06 -34.90
CA SER A 17 36.54 -13.02 -33.57
C SER A 17 35.22 -13.79 -33.46
N LEU A 18 34.67 -14.31 -34.56
CA LEU A 18 33.42 -15.08 -34.54
C LEU A 18 33.68 -16.48 -33.96
N ASN A 19 33.13 -16.75 -32.78
CA ASN A 19 33.37 -18.00 -32.04
C ASN A 19 32.13 -18.92 -31.97
N THR A 20 30.93 -18.41 -32.25
CA THR A 20 29.66 -19.12 -32.08
C THR A 20 28.69 -18.72 -33.19
N ILE A 21 28.02 -19.71 -33.79
CA ILE A 21 26.93 -19.51 -34.75
C ILE A 21 25.70 -20.29 -34.28
N VAL A 22 24.54 -19.65 -34.29
CA VAL A 22 23.25 -20.28 -34.00
C VAL A 22 22.42 -20.34 -35.28
N LEU A 23 22.00 -21.53 -35.69
CA LEU A 23 21.07 -21.75 -36.79
C LEU A 23 19.66 -21.98 -36.23
N SER A 24 18.70 -21.20 -36.71
CA SER A 24 17.29 -21.23 -36.27
C SER A 24 16.36 -20.79 -37.42
N ALA A 25 15.04 -20.93 -37.21
CA ALA A 25 13.93 -20.59 -38.13
C ALA A 25 13.70 -21.51 -39.33
N GLU A 26 14.74 -22.05 -39.96
CA GLU A 26 14.60 -23.01 -41.07
C GLU A 26 15.41 -24.29 -40.81
N LYS A 27 15.08 -25.36 -41.52
CA LYS A 27 15.85 -26.61 -41.45
C LYS A 27 17.30 -26.35 -41.87
N SER A 28 18.25 -26.63 -40.97
CA SER A 28 19.67 -26.57 -41.24
C SER A 28 20.04 -27.43 -42.47
N ARG A 29 20.79 -26.86 -43.42
CA ARG A 29 21.31 -27.63 -44.55
C ARG A 29 22.60 -28.32 -44.13
N ARG A 30 22.80 -29.56 -44.61
CA ARG A 30 24.03 -30.33 -44.32
C ARG A 30 25.31 -29.58 -44.71
N GLU A 31 25.26 -28.80 -45.78
CA GLU A 31 26.40 -28.01 -46.27
C GLU A 31 26.81 -26.92 -45.26
N ASP A 32 25.84 -26.24 -44.66
CA ASP A 32 26.09 -25.21 -43.65
C ASP A 32 26.65 -25.81 -42.36
N LEU A 33 26.08 -26.94 -41.92
CA LEU A 33 26.58 -27.67 -40.75
C LEU A 33 28.05 -28.09 -40.93
N ARG A 34 28.40 -28.63 -42.10
CA ARG A 34 29.78 -29.05 -42.42
C ARG A 34 30.74 -27.88 -42.55
N ARG A 35 30.27 -26.77 -43.14
CA ARG A 35 31.09 -25.57 -43.37
C ARG A 35 31.49 -24.90 -42.06
N TRP A 36 30.55 -24.77 -41.13
CA TRP A 36 30.76 -23.98 -39.90
C TRP A 36 31.08 -24.83 -38.68
N GLY A 37 30.64 -26.10 -38.64
CA GLY A 37 30.74 -26.95 -37.46
C GLY A 37 32.17 -27.31 -37.01
N LYS A 38 33.20 -27.01 -37.82
CA LYS A 38 34.61 -27.26 -37.48
C LYS A 38 35.31 -26.05 -36.85
N ASP A 39 34.93 -24.84 -37.25
CA ASP A 39 35.69 -23.62 -36.94
C ASP A 39 35.03 -22.78 -35.84
N VAL A 40 33.73 -22.98 -35.59
CA VAL A 40 32.95 -22.25 -34.58
C VAL A 40 32.10 -23.20 -33.74
N LYS A 41 31.71 -22.76 -32.54
CA LYS A 41 30.67 -23.44 -31.77
C LYS A 41 29.34 -23.29 -32.52
N LEU A 42 28.91 -24.34 -33.20
CA LEU A 42 27.67 -24.37 -33.96
C LEU A 42 26.51 -24.91 -33.11
N ILE A 43 25.46 -24.11 -32.94
CA ILE A 43 24.26 -24.44 -32.16
C ILE A 43 23.08 -24.54 -33.12
N GLN A 44 22.36 -25.67 -33.07
CA GLN A 44 21.08 -25.81 -33.76
C GLN A 44 19.96 -25.56 -32.75
N ALA A 45 19.12 -24.55 -33.02
CA ALA A 45 18.00 -24.20 -32.15
C ALA A 45 16.68 -24.50 -32.86
N TYR A 46 15.74 -25.10 -32.12
CA TYR A 46 14.39 -25.42 -32.60
C TYR A 46 13.36 -24.71 -31.75
N GLY A 47 12.41 -24.04 -32.40
CA GLY A 47 11.24 -23.42 -31.76
C GLY A 47 10.12 -23.23 -32.79
N PRO A 48 8.95 -23.87 -32.60
CA PRO A 48 7.81 -23.62 -33.47
C PRO A 48 7.14 -22.27 -33.12
N THR A 49 6.07 -21.90 -33.85
CA THR A 49 5.38 -20.59 -33.65
C THR A 49 4.72 -20.49 -32.27
N GLU A 50 4.44 -21.63 -31.65
CA GLU A 50 3.77 -21.79 -30.37
C GLU A 50 4.67 -21.48 -29.16
N VAL A 51 5.93 -21.07 -29.37
CA VAL A 51 6.88 -20.73 -28.29
C VAL A 51 7.55 -19.37 -28.49
N THR A 52 8.15 -18.82 -27.43
CA THR A 52 8.66 -17.43 -27.40
C THR A 52 9.87 -17.17 -28.31
N ALA A 53 10.69 -18.18 -28.63
CA ALA A 53 11.80 -18.05 -29.59
C ALA A 53 12.39 -19.41 -30.01
N CYS A 54 12.90 -20.18 -29.03
CA CYS A 54 13.46 -21.53 -29.22
C CYS A 54 13.11 -22.37 -27.98
N THR A 55 12.70 -23.61 -28.17
CA THR A 55 12.35 -24.60 -27.13
C THR A 55 13.54 -25.46 -26.72
N THR A 56 14.49 -25.68 -27.64
CA THR A 56 15.58 -26.65 -27.46
C THR A 56 16.77 -26.27 -28.32
N TRP A 57 17.97 -26.59 -27.86
CA TRP A 57 19.20 -26.43 -28.64
C TRP A 57 20.19 -27.58 -28.40
N ASN A 58 20.93 -27.95 -29.44
CA ASN A 58 22.07 -28.86 -29.28
C ASN A 58 23.37 -28.06 -29.12
N LEU A 59 24.13 -28.35 -28.06
CA LEU A 59 25.32 -27.59 -27.66
C LEU A 59 26.57 -27.89 -28.51
N GLN A 60 26.60 -29.01 -29.25
CA GLN A 60 27.73 -29.41 -30.10
C GLN A 60 27.29 -30.20 -31.33
N TYR A 61 27.88 -29.86 -32.48
CA TYR A 61 27.76 -30.64 -33.73
C TYR A 61 28.34 -32.05 -33.57
N ARG A 62 27.57 -33.08 -33.96
CA ARG A 62 28.02 -34.45 -34.18
C ARG A 62 27.59 -34.89 -35.58
N GLU A 63 28.46 -35.60 -36.30
CA GLU A 63 28.10 -36.13 -37.62
C GLU A 63 27.24 -37.38 -37.45
N THR A 64 25.91 -37.21 -37.53
CA THR A 64 24.89 -38.27 -37.42
C THR A 64 23.96 -38.27 -38.64
N GLU A 65 23.30 -39.39 -38.93
CA GLU A 65 22.34 -39.50 -40.04
C GLU A 65 20.99 -38.79 -39.76
N VAL A 66 20.73 -38.44 -38.50
CA VAL A 66 19.49 -37.85 -38.00
C VAL A 66 19.78 -36.49 -37.34
N ASP A 67 18.88 -35.53 -37.54
CA ASP A 67 18.95 -34.19 -36.91
C ASP A 67 18.66 -34.34 -35.39
N ASP A 68 19.57 -33.87 -34.52
CA ASP A 68 19.51 -34.08 -33.05
C ASP A 68 19.12 -32.78 -32.31
N ILE A 69 18.09 -32.87 -31.46
CA ILE A 69 17.38 -31.77 -30.79
C ILE A 69 17.17 -32.20 -29.31
N GLY A 70 17.58 -31.40 -28.32
CA GLY A 70 17.50 -31.76 -26.90
C GLY A 70 16.77 -30.75 -25.99
N GLY A 71 15.84 -31.21 -25.15
CA GLY A 71 15.09 -30.37 -24.20
C GLY A 71 13.93 -31.14 -23.52
N ASP A 72 13.05 -30.42 -22.80
CA ASP A 72 11.84 -30.97 -22.14
C ASP A 72 10.74 -31.32 -23.15
N LEU A 73 10.95 -32.41 -23.89
CA LEU A 73 10.11 -32.86 -25.00
C LEU A 73 9.54 -34.25 -24.73
N TRP A 74 8.32 -34.49 -25.19
CA TRP A 74 7.68 -35.81 -25.15
C TRP A 74 7.32 -36.25 -26.56
N LEU A 75 7.42 -37.55 -26.84
CA LEU A 75 6.91 -38.16 -28.06
C LEU A 75 5.70 -39.02 -27.72
N VAL A 76 4.55 -38.68 -28.28
CA VAL A 76 3.26 -39.34 -28.01
C VAL A 76 2.69 -40.02 -29.26
N GLU A 77 1.76 -40.95 -29.07
CA GLU A 77 1.02 -41.55 -30.18
C GLU A 77 0.11 -40.48 -30.85
N PRO A 78 0.12 -40.32 -32.19
CA PRO A 78 -0.68 -39.28 -32.86
C PRO A 78 -2.18 -39.37 -32.60
N GLU A 79 -2.70 -40.59 -32.41
CA GLU A 79 -4.12 -40.85 -32.14
C GLU A 79 -4.46 -40.83 -30.64
N ASN A 80 -3.45 -40.85 -29.78
CA ASN A 80 -3.60 -40.81 -28.33
C ASN A 80 -2.45 -40.05 -27.68
N ARG A 81 -2.67 -38.75 -27.52
CA ARG A 81 -1.67 -37.82 -27.00
C ARG A 81 -1.36 -37.98 -25.51
N ASP A 82 -2.02 -38.93 -24.83
CA ASP A 82 -1.78 -39.27 -23.41
C ASP A 82 -0.82 -40.47 -23.24
N LYS A 83 -0.32 -41.03 -24.35
CA LYS A 83 0.54 -42.21 -24.33
C LYS A 83 1.86 -41.96 -25.05
N LEU A 84 2.96 -42.20 -24.35
CA LEU A 84 4.31 -42.10 -24.91
C LEU A 84 4.59 -43.21 -25.93
N VAL A 85 5.30 -42.89 -27.00
CA VAL A 85 5.82 -43.91 -27.92
C VAL A 85 7.04 -44.62 -27.32
N PRO A 86 7.27 -45.91 -27.63
CA PRO A 86 8.49 -46.60 -27.24
C PRO A 86 9.76 -45.96 -27.81
N VAL A 87 10.89 -46.17 -27.13
CA VAL A 87 12.20 -45.67 -27.56
C VAL A 87 12.53 -46.20 -28.98
N GLY A 88 12.85 -45.28 -29.89
CA GLY A 88 13.18 -45.58 -31.30
C GLY A 88 12.01 -45.52 -32.27
N CYS A 89 10.78 -45.27 -31.80
CA CYS A 89 9.60 -45.11 -32.64
C CYS A 89 9.35 -43.65 -33.06
N ILE A 90 8.62 -43.46 -34.17
CA ILE A 90 8.15 -42.16 -34.65
C ILE A 90 6.85 -41.80 -33.91
N GLY A 91 6.72 -40.57 -33.42
CA GLY A 91 5.53 -40.06 -32.71
C GLY A 91 5.27 -38.57 -32.97
N GLU A 92 4.18 -38.05 -32.41
CA GLU A 92 3.88 -36.61 -32.36
C GLU A 92 4.70 -35.96 -31.25
N LEU A 93 5.35 -34.82 -31.54
CA LEU A 93 6.18 -34.10 -30.59
C LEU A 93 5.32 -33.16 -29.74
N VAL A 94 5.36 -33.34 -28.42
CA VAL A 94 4.70 -32.46 -27.44
C VAL A 94 5.74 -31.69 -26.66
N ILE A 95 5.53 -30.38 -26.56
CA ILE A 95 6.42 -29.44 -25.88
C ILE A 95 5.80 -29.07 -24.53
N SER A 96 6.55 -29.29 -23.44
CA SER A 96 6.17 -28.83 -22.10
C SER A 96 6.97 -27.57 -21.74
N GLY A 97 6.34 -26.60 -21.08
CA GLY A 97 7.00 -25.35 -20.64
C GLY A 97 6.27 -24.07 -21.04
N PRO A 98 6.97 -22.91 -21.10
CA PRO A 98 6.37 -21.61 -21.43
C PRO A 98 5.98 -21.53 -22.91
N VAL A 99 4.77 -22.01 -23.23
CA VAL A 99 4.14 -21.94 -24.55
C VAL A 99 3.22 -20.72 -24.67
N ALA A 100 2.93 -20.33 -25.91
CA ALA A 100 1.97 -19.27 -26.23
C ALA A 100 0.57 -19.61 -25.69
N ARG A 101 -0.29 -18.59 -25.52
CA ARG A 101 -1.66 -18.78 -25.04
C ARG A 101 -2.59 -19.47 -26.04
N GLY A 102 -2.18 -19.58 -27.29
CA GLY A 102 -3.01 -20.01 -28.42
C GLY A 102 -2.82 -19.12 -29.64
N TYR A 103 -3.55 -19.44 -30.70
CA TYR A 103 -3.54 -18.68 -31.94
C TYR A 103 -4.56 -17.54 -31.90
N LEU A 104 -4.08 -16.31 -32.14
CA LEU A 104 -4.93 -15.12 -32.14
C LEU A 104 -6.08 -15.25 -33.16
N LYS A 105 -7.32 -15.14 -32.67
CA LYS A 105 -8.57 -15.27 -33.45
C LYS A 105 -8.73 -16.61 -34.19
N LYS A 106 -8.09 -17.68 -33.72
CA LYS A 106 -8.23 -19.04 -34.27
C LYS A 106 -8.46 -20.07 -33.15
N PRO A 107 -9.67 -20.10 -32.55
CA PRO A 107 -9.97 -20.96 -31.41
C PRO A 107 -9.92 -22.46 -31.77
N GLU A 108 -10.38 -22.83 -32.97
CA GLU A 108 -10.35 -24.24 -33.44
C GLU A 108 -8.91 -24.76 -33.56
N LEU A 109 -8.03 -23.97 -34.20
CA LEU A 109 -6.61 -24.29 -34.31
C LEU A 109 -5.90 -24.28 -32.95
N THR A 110 -6.38 -23.47 -32.01
CA THR A 110 -5.87 -23.45 -30.64
C THR A 110 -6.23 -24.74 -29.91
N ALA A 111 -7.50 -25.16 -29.96
CA ALA A 111 -7.93 -26.42 -29.35
C ALA A 111 -7.30 -27.66 -30.01
N GLU A 112 -6.97 -27.58 -31.30
CA GLU A 112 -6.27 -28.66 -32.01
C GLU A 112 -4.80 -28.80 -31.57
N LYS A 113 -4.11 -27.68 -31.29
CA LYS A 113 -2.65 -27.64 -31.03
C LYS A 113 -2.27 -27.52 -29.55
N PHE A 114 -3.17 -27.11 -28.65
CA PHE A 114 -2.90 -26.91 -27.23
C PHE A 114 -3.79 -27.80 -26.35
N TYR A 115 -3.25 -28.32 -25.25
CA TYR A 115 -4.03 -28.97 -24.19
C TYR A 115 -4.77 -27.89 -23.37
N GLU A 116 -6.09 -27.99 -23.21
CA GLU A 116 -6.87 -27.04 -22.40
C GLU A 116 -7.03 -27.54 -20.95
N PRO A 117 -6.34 -26.94 -19.96
CA PRO A 117 -6.70 -27.12 -18.56
C PRO A 117 -7.97 -26.32 -18.22
N MET A 118 -8.77 -26.83 -17.26
CA MET A 118 -9.90 -26.08 -16.72
C MET A 118 -9.38 -24.81 -16.05
N LYS A 119 -9.99 -23.65 -16.36
CA LYS A 119 -9.67 -22.39 -15.68
C LYS A 119 -10.75 -22.08 -14.65
N ILE A 120 -10.35 -22.01 -13.39
CA ILE A 120 -11.23 -21.69 -12.26
C ILE A 120 -10.52 -20.59 -11.46
N ASN A 121 -11.15 -19.42 -11.32
CA ASN A 121 -10.58 -18.24 -10.63
C ASN A 121 -9.15 -17.88 -11.08
N GLY A 122 -8.88 -17.93 -12.39
CA GLY A 122 -7.56 -17.63 -12.97
C GLY A 122 -6.52 -18.75 -12.85
N VAL A 123 -6.79 -19.81 -12.07
CA VAL A 123 -5.92 -20.97 -11.89
C VAL A 123 -6.22 -22.02 -12.96
N ARG A 124 -5.16 -22.61 -13.55
CA ARG A 124 -5.26 -23.74 -14.47
C ARG A 124 -5.23 -25.05 -13.67
N ILE A 125 -6.32 -25.80 -13.73
CA ILE A 125 -6.54 -27.03 -12.98
C ILE A 125 -6.64 -28.20 -13.97
N LYS A 126 -5.94 -29.29 -13.67
CA LYS A 126 -6.07 -30.57 -14.39
C LYS A 126 -7.07 -31.47 -13.67
N ALA A 127 -8.12 -31.88 -14.37
CA ALA A 127 -9.17 -32.73 -13.79
C ALA A 127 -8.60 -34.07 -13.31
N GLU A 128 -7.63 -34.61 -14.05
CA GLU A 128 -7.07 -35.94 -13.88
C GLU A 128 -6.28 -36.06 -12.57
N GLU A 129 -5.67 -34.97 -12.10
CA GLU A 129 -4.94 -34.93 -10.82
C GLU A 129 -5.92 -35.07 -9.64
N ILE A 130 -7.09 -34.44 -9.76
CA ILE A 130 -8.17 -34.52 -8.77
C ILE A 130 -8.78 -35.93 -8.79
N GLU A 131 -9.17 -36.41 -9.96
CA GLU A 131 -9.76 -37.74 -10.16
C GLU A 131 -8.83 -38.85 -9.64
N SER A 132 -7.52 -38.74 -9.90
CA SER A 132 -6.51 -39.68 -9.39
C SER A 132 -6.34 -39.62 -7.88
N ALA A 133 -6.40 -38.43 -7.26
CA ALA A 133 -6.35 -38.30 -5.80
C ALA A 133 -7.61 -38.87 -5.13
N VAL A 134 -8.78 -38.59 -5.70
CA VAL A 134 -10.05 -39.18 -5.26
C VAL A 134 -10.02 -40.70 -5.36
N GLN A 135 -9.52 -41.26 -6.47
CA GLN A 135 -9.39 -42.71 -6.63
C GLN A 135 -8.44 -43.34 -5.61
N ARG A 136 -7.32 -42.66 -5.29
CA ARG A 136 -6.36 -43.10 -4.26
C ARG A 136 -6.95 -43.10 -2.85
N SER A 137 -7.96 -42.28 -2.56
CA SER A 137 -8.64 -42.28 -1.26
C SER A 137 -9.40 -43.58 -0.97
N GLY A 138 -9.84 -44.29 -2.03
CA GLY A 138 -10.66 -45.50 -1.92
C GLY A 138 -12.08 -45.27 -1.37
N LEU A 139 -12.52 -44.01 -1.24
CA LEU A 139 -13.79 -43.63 -0.61
C LEU A 139 -15.00 -43.66 -1.57
N VAL A 140 -14.75 -43.64 -2.88
CA VAL A 140 -15.79 -43.59 -3.92
C VAL A 140 -15.51 -44.62 -5.01
N GLN A 141 -16.56 -45.04 -5.73
CA GLN A 141 -16.43 -46.05 -6.80
C GLN A 141 -15.92 -45.43 -8.11
N GLU A 142 -16.45 -44.26 -8.45
CA GLU A 142 -16.11 -43.48 -9.64
C GLU A 142 -16.13 -42.00 -9.27
N ALA A 143 -15.33 -41.21 -9.97
CA ALA A 143 -15.24 -39.77 -9.80
C ALA A 143 -14.96 -39.06 -11.13
N LEU A 144 -15.49 -37.86 -11.28
CA LEU A 144 -15.26 -36.98 -12.42
C LEU A 144 -15.18 -35.53 -11.93
N ALA A 145 -14.05 -34.87 -12.20
CA ALA A 145 -13.87 -33.47 -11.89
C ALA A 145 -14.24 -32.61 -13.10
N ASP A 146 -15.05 -31.59 -12.89
CA ASP A 146 -15.45 -30.64 -13.94
C ASP A 146 -15.64 -29.23 -13.36
N LYS A 147 -16.02 -28.29 -14.23
CA LYS A 147 -16.41 -26.93 -13.85
C LYS A 147 -17.92 -26.75 -13.94
N TYR A 148 -18.49 -26.01 -12.98
CA TYR A 148 -19.89 -25.61 -12.97
C TYR A 148 -20.01 -24.09 -12.84
N GLY A 149 -21.00 -23.46 -13.45
CA GLY A 149 -21.21 -22.00 -13.38
C GLY A 149 -21.60 -21.35 -14.71
N TYR A 150 -21.89 -20.04 -14.66
CA TYR A 150 -22.29 -19.21 -15.80
C TYR A 150 -21.26 -18.10 -16.05
N GLU A 151 -20.99 -17.79 -17.33
CA GLU A 151 -20.05 -16.76 -17.78
C GLU A 151 -18.62 -16.92 -17.23
N GLU A 152 -18.02 -15.90 -16.62
CA GLU A 152 -16.63 -15.96 -16.11
C GLU A 152 -16.51 -16.58 -14.70
N LYS A 153 -17.63 -16.84 -14.00
CA LYS A 153 -17.64 -17.43 -12.65
C LYS A 153 -17.86 -18.94 -12.71
N HIS A 154 -16.76 -19.68 -12.66
CA HIS A 154 -16.77 -21.14 -12.58
C HIS A 154 -16.33 -21.61 -11.20
N GLU A 155 -16.95 -22.66 -10.69
CA GLU A 155 -16.55 -23.37 -9.47
C GLU A 155 -16.17 -24.83 -9.80
N LEU A 156 -15.34 -25.44 -8.96
CA LEU A 156 -14.85 -26.81 -9.15
C LEU A 156 -15.88 -27.80 -8.59
N VAL A 157 -16.44 -28.63 -9.46
CA VAL A 157 -17.43 -29.65 -9.09
C VAL A 157 -16.83 -31.04 -9.19
N LEU A 158 -17.08 -31.86 -8.17
CA LEU A 158 -16.79 -33.28 -8.21
C LEU A 158 -18.09 -34.08 -8.29
N TYR A 159 -18.26 -34.80 -9.39
CA TYR A 159 -19.27 -35.85 -9.48
C TYR A 159 -18.68 -37.14 -8.94
N PHE A 160 -19.41 -37.83 -8.07
CA PHE A 160 -18.92 -39.06 -7.45
C PHE A 160 -20.02 -40.10 -7.24
N VAL A 161 -19.64 -41.37 -7.21
CA VAL A 161 -20.54 -42.52 -7.02
C VAL A 161 -20.25 -43.22 -5.70
N VAL A 162 -21.27 -43.28 -4.82
CA VAL A 162 -21.26 -44.01 -3.55
C VAL A 162 -22.59 -44.74 -3.40
N GLY A 163 -22.56 -46.07 -3.43
CA GLY A 163 -23.78 -46.90 -3.37
C GLY A 163 -24.57 -46.90 -4.69
N SER A 164 -25.08 -48.06 -5.09
CA SER A 164 -25.62 -48.29 -6.45
C SER A 164 -27.15 -48.37 -6.48
N GLN A 165 -27.86 -47.30 -6.10
CA GLN A 165 -29.32 -47.22 -6.20
C GLN A 165 -29.80 -45.82 -6.60
N GLY A 166 -30.41 -45.70 -7.79
CA GLY A 166 -31.04 -44.47 -8.29
C GLY A 166 -30.74 -44.20 -9.77
N ASN A 167 -31.26 -43.10 -10.32
CA ASN A 167 -30.96 -42.61 -11.67
C ASN A 167 -30.63 -41.11 -11.62
N GLY A 168 -29.57 -40.69 -12.31
CA GLY A 168 -29.16 -39.29 -12.40
C GLY A 168 -28.44 -38.77 -11.14
N ILE A 169 -28.61 -37.46 -10.87
CA ILE A 169 -28.14 -36.77 -9.67
C ILE A 169 -29.02 -37.18 -8.49
N LEU A 170 -28.38 -37.57 -7.37
CA LEU A 170 -29.07 -38.02 -6.17
C LEU A 170 -28.96 -36.97 -5.06
N PRO A 171 -29.95 -36.85 -4.16
CA PRO A 171 -29.79 -36.00 -2.97
C PRO A 171 -28.68 -36.54 -2.05
N LEU A 172 -27.99 -35.66 -1.35
CA LEU A 172 -27.00 -36.06 -0.35
C LEU A 172 -27.68 -36.74 0.85
N SER A 173 -27.32 -37.99 1.09
CA SER A 173 -27.68 -38.75 2.29
C SER A 173 -26.67 -38.50 3.40
N THR A 174 -26.95 -38.93 4.63
CA THR A 174 -25.98 -38.88 5.74
C THR A 174 -24.68 -39.61 5.41
N GLU A 175 -24.76 -40.72 4.64
CA GLU A 175 -23.59 -41.47 4.17
C GLU A 175 -22.76 -40.63 3.19
N HIS A 176 -23.39 -39.97 2.22
CA HIS A 176 -22.70 -39.09 1.28
C HIS A 176 -21.99 -37.94 1.99
N VAL A 177 -22.62 -37.32 2.98
CA VAL A 177 -22.01 -36.23 3.76
C VAL A 177 -20.77 -36.71 4.52
N GLN A 178 -20.80 -37.91 5.09
CA GLN A 178 -19.63 -38.50 5.76
C GLN A 178 -18.50 -38.80 4.78
N VAL A 179 -18.81 -39.29 3.58
CA VAL A 179 -17.81 -39.52 2.54
C VAL A 179 -17.19 -38.20 2.08
N ILE A 180 -18.00 -37.16 1.85
CA ILE A 180 -17.51 -35.82 1.46
C ILE A 180 -16.57 -35.24 2.53
N SER A 181 -16.91 -35.38 3.81
CA SER A 181 -16.05 -34.92 4.91
C SER A 181 -14.69 -35.62 4.90
N LYS A 182 -14.67 -36.96 4.78
CA LYS A 182 -13.43 -37.74 4.70
C LYS A 182 -12.62 -37.46 3.42
N LEU A 183 -13.32 -37.26 2.31
CA LEU A 183 -12.72 -36.97 1.01
C LEU A 183 -12.06 -35.60 1.01
N ASN A 184 -12.71 -34.57 1.56
CA ASN A 184 -12.11 -33.24 1.73
C ASN A 184 -10.80 -33.33 2.52
N SER A 185 -10.81 -33.97 3.69
CA SER A 185 -9.58 -34.13 4.49
C SER A 185 -8.47 -34.86 3.73
N ALA A 186 -8.80 -35.92 2.99
CA ALA A 186 -7.83 -36.67 2.19
C ALA A 186 -7.27 -35.85 1.01
N LEU A 187 -8.12 -35.07 0.32
CA LEU A 187 -7.70 -34.25 -0.80
C LEU A 187 -6.87 -33.05 -0.35
N GLU A 188 -7.18 -32.44 0.79
CA GLU A 188 -6.38 -31.35 1.38
C GLU A 188 -4.95 -31.80 1.74
N GLU A 189 -4.76 -33.06 2.12
CA GLU A 189 -3.43 -33.63 2.36
C GLU A 189 -2.67 -33.98 1.07
N MET A 190 -3.37 -34.29 -0.02
CA MET A 190 -2.77 -34.79 -1.28
C MET A 190 -2.62 -33.75 -2.39
N LEU A 191 -3.41 -32.67 -2.35
CA LEU A 191 -3.53 -31.69 -3.42
C LEU A 191 -3.46 -30.25 -2.88
N PRO A 192 -3.00 -29.28 -3.69
CA PRO A 192 -3.13 -27.86 -3.37
C PRO A 192 -4.60 -27.48 -3.15
N ARG A 193 -4.88 -26.51 -2.28
CA ARG A 193 -6.26 -26.07 -1.94
C ARG A 193 -7.11 -25.70 -3.16
N ALA A 194 -6.51 -25.11 -4.19
CA ALA A 194 -7.20 -24.76 -5.44
C ALA A 194 -7.71 -25.98 -6.25
N TYR A 195 -7.19 -27.18 -5.97
CA TYR A 195 -7.58 -28.44 -6.59
C TYR A 195 -8.61 -29.20 -5.74
N VAL A 196 -8.99 -28.68 -4.57
CA VAL A 196 -10.02 -29.27 -3.71
C VAL A 196 -11.41 -28.79 -4.18
N PRO A 197 -12.34 -29.70 -4.55
CA PRO A 197 -13.66 -29.34 -5.03
C PRO A 197 -14.48 -28.54 -4.01
N THR A 198 -15.21 -27.52 -4.48
CA THR A 198 -16.09 -26.69 -3.64
C THR A 198 -17.55 -27.15 -3.70
N MET A 199 -17.89 -28.00 -4.67
CA MET A 199 -19.20 -28.60 -4.84
C MET A 199 -19.07 -30.12 -5.05
N TYR A 200 -19.91 -30.89 -4.38
CA TYR A 200 -19.89 -32.36 -4.39
C TYR A 200 -21.26 -32.89 -4.81
N VAL A 201 -21.33 -33.47 -6.00
CA VAL A 201 -22.58 -33.95 -6.60
C VAL A 201 -22.54 -35.48 -6.66
N THR A 202 -23.41 -36.13 -5.89
CA THR A 202 -23.55 -37.58 -5.95
C THR A 202 -24.38 -37.99 -7.16
N VAL A 203 -23.92 -38.99 -7.90
CA VAL A 203 -24.59 -39.53 -9.08
C VAL A 203 -24.66 -41.05 -9.02
N SER A 204 -25.68 -41.62 -9.66
CA SER A 204 -25.87 -43.07 -9.76
C SER A 204 -24.79 -43.78 -10.61
N SER A 205 -24.21 -43.11 -11.59
CA SER A 205 -23.09 -43.57 -12.43
C SER A 205 -22.49 -42.40 -13.20
N ILE A 206 -21.22 -42.50 -13.62
CA ILE A 206 -20.64 -41.54 -14.57
C ILE A 206 -21.09 -41.91 -16.00
N PRO A 207 -21.88 -41.06 -16.70
CA PRO A 207 -22.45 -41.43 -17.98
C PRO A 207 -21.37 -41.50 -19.07
N SER A 208 -21.54 -42.43 -20.01
CA SER A 208 -20.67 -42.59 -21.18
C SER A 208 -21.46 -42.56 -22.49
N THR A 209 -20.83 -42.04 -23.53
CA THR A 209 -21.33 -42.01 -24.91
C THR A 209 -21.24 -43.38 -25.57
N ARG A 210 -21.89 -43.57 -26.73
CA ARG A 210 -21.83 -44.85 -27.50
C ARG A 210 -20.41 -45.27 -27.92
N SER A 211 -19.44 -44.36 -27.90
CA SER A 211 -18.02 -44.64 -28.19
C SER A 211 -17.19 -44.95 -26.94
N GLY A 212 -17.81 -45.02 -25.76
CA GLY A 212 -17.14 -45.30 -24.48
C GLY A 212 -16.48 -44.07 -23.83
N LYS A 213 -16.60 -42.88 -24.41
CA LYS A 213 -16.10 -41.63 -23.81
C LYS A 213 -17.08 -41.08 -22.78
N VAL A 214 -16.59 -40.47 -21.70
CA VAL A 214 -17.41 -39.81 -20.67
C VAL A 214 -18.30 -38.71 -21.27
N ASP A 215 -19.58 -38.67 -20.90
CA ASP A 215 -20.57 -37.68 -21.33
C ASP A 215 -20.76 -36.56 -20.30
N ARG A 216 -19.77 -35.66 -20.21
CA ARG A 216 -19.78 -34.49 -19.32
C ARG A 216 -21.02 -33.59 -19.53
N LYS A 217 -21.48 -33.45 -20.78
CA LYS A 217 -22.61 -32.59 -21.14
C LYS A 217 -23.94 -33.05 -20.54
N SER A 218 -24.14 -34.36 -20.40
CA SER A 218 -25.34 -34.88 -19.75
C SER A 218 -25.42 -34.48 -18.28
N LEU A 219 -24.28 -34.52 -17.57
CA LEU A 219 -24.21 -34.16 -16.15
C LEU A 219 -24.42 -32.65 -15.92
N SER A 220 -23.79 -31.81 -16.74
CA SER A 220 -23.97 -30.35 -16.65
C SER A 220 -25.44 -29.95 -16.87
N LYS A 221 -26.10 -30.54 -17.89
CA LYS A 221 -27.53 -30.30 -18.14
C LYS A 221 -28.43 -30.74 -16.99
N SER A 222 -28.11 -31.84 -16.31
CA SER A 222 -28.87 -32.28 -15.15
C SER A 222 -28.76 -31.32 -13.96
N LEU A 223 -27.60 -30.68 -13.76
CA LEU A 223 -27.44 -29.63 -12.75
C LEU A 223 -28.18 -28.33 -13.12
N GLU A 224 -28.19 -27.95 -14.41
CA GLU A 224 -28.91 -26.76 -14.90
C GLU A 224 -30.42 -26.83 -14.68
N LEU A 225 -30.99 -28.03 -14.47
CA LEU A 225 -32.41 -28.23 -14.18
C LEU A 225 -32.77 -27.99 -12.70
N LEU A 226 -31.78 -27.82 -11.81
CA LEU A 226 -31.99 -27.56 -10.40
C LEU A 226 -32.07 -26.06 -10.12
N ASP A 227 -32.90 -25.66 -9.16
CA ASP A 227 -32.92 -24.28 -8.67
C ASP A 227 -31.73 -23.98 -7.74
N ARG A 228 -31.49 -22.69 -7.45
CA ARG A 228 -30.40 -22.26 -6.57
C ARG A 228 -30.44 -22.92 -5.19
N SER A 229 -31.63 -23.07 -4.61
CA SER A 229 -31.78 -23.66 -3.27
C SER A 229 -31.44 -25.15 -3.25
N GLN A 230 -31.68 -25.86 -4.36
CA GLN A 230 -31.30 -27.25 -4.55
C GLN A 230 -29.80 -27.41 -4.84
N ILE A 231 -29.20 -26.48 -5.58
CA ILE A 231 -27.75 -26.46 -5.85
C ILE A 231 -26.96 -26.21 -4.56
N ASP A 232 -27.43 -25.31 -3.69
CA ASP A 232 -26.80 -25.01 -2.40
C ASP A 232 -26.68 -26.23 -1.47
N LEU A 233 -27.51 -27.25 -1.66
CA LEU A 233 -27.44 -28.49 -0.88
C LEU A 233 -26.20 -29.34 -1.22
N TYR A 234 -25.60 -29.15 -2.40
CA TYR A 234 -24.40 -29.88 -2.84
C TYR A 234 -23.09 -29.17 -2.48
N ARG A 235 -23.17 -28.01 -1.83
CA ARG A 235 -22.01 -27.31 -1.28
C ARG A 235 -21.85 -27.71 0.19
N PRO A 236 -20.67 -28.17 0.64
CA PRO A 236 -20.45 -28.46 2.04
C PRO A 236 -20.72 -27.20 2.86
N ARG A 237 -21.78 -27.19 3.69
CA ARG A 237 -21.96 -26.13 4.69
C ARG A 237 -20.81 -26.27 5.68
N ARG A 238 -19.86 -25.33 5.66
CA ARG A 238 -18.95 -25.16 6.79
C ARG A 238 -19.82 -24.95 8.02
N GLU A 239 -19.64 -25.78 9.05
CA GLU A 239 -20.13 -25.46 10.38
C GLU A 239 -19.38 -24.20 10.84
N GLN A 240 -19.92 -23.04 10.48
CA GLN A 240 -19.57 -21.77 11.07
C GLN A 240 -20.73 -21.37 11.95
N SER A 241 -20.43 -21.25 13.24
CA SER A 241 -21.27 -20.69 14.29
C SER A 241 -22.09 -19.51 13.78
N ARG A 242 -23.42 -19.64 13.82
CA ARG A 242 -24.39 -18.53 13.63
C ARG A 242 -24.43 -17.61 14.86
N GLU A 243 -23.29 -17.25 15.42
CA GLU A 243 -23.22 -16.27 16.50
C GLU A 243 -22.28 -15.15 16.13
N ASN A 244 -22.77 -13.93 16.35
CA ASN A 244 -22.17 -12.61 16.10
C ASN A 244 -22.37 -12.03 14.70
N THR A 245 -23.64 -11.76 14.36
CA THR A 245 -24.01 -10.49 13.72
C THR A 245 -23.66 -9.36 14.69
N ILE A 246 -22.38 -8.99 14.71
CA ILE A 246 -21.93 -7.69 15.22
C ILE A 246 -21.90 -6.79 13.98
N ASP A 247 -22.60 -5.66 14.08
CA ASP A 247 -22.79 -4.66 13.04
C ASP A 247 -21.44 -4.06 12.65
N VAL A 248 -20.86 -4.57 11.55
CA VAL A 248 -19.68 -3.95 10.96
C VAL A 248 -20.17 -2.77 10.15
N TRP A 249 -19.64 -1.57 10.37
CA TRP A 249 -20.02 -0.41 9.56
C TRP A 249 -19.85 -0.77 8.08
N SER A 250 -20.92 -0.68 7.29
CA SER A 250 -20.90 -1.06 5.86
C SER A 250 -19.77 -0.37 5.11
N GLU A 251 -19.40 0.84 5.51
CA GLU A 251 -18.30 1.62 4.93
C GLU A 251 -16.91 1.05 5.25
N ILE A 252 -16.69 0.52 6.46
CA ILE A 252 -15.42 -0.17 6.79
C ILE A 252 -15.32 -1.44 5.98
N LEU A 253 -16.41 -2.20 5.90
CA LEU A 253 -16.43 -3.44 5.13
C LEU A 253 -16.16 -3.16 3.65
N GLU A 254 -16.88 -2.22 3.03
CA GLU A 254 -16.70 -1.80 1.63
C GLU A 254 -15.26 -1.35 1.36
N LYS A 255 -14.65 -0.58 2.27
CA LYS A 255 -13.30 -0.08 2.07
C LYS A 255 -12.21 -1.15 2.29
N VAL A 256 -12.40 -2.08 3.23
CA VAL A 256 -11.53 -3.26 3.37
C VAL A 256 -11.64 -4.15 2.11
N GLU A 257 -12.85 -4.33 1.58
CA GLU A 257 -13.11 -5.04 0.32
C GLU A 257 -12.40 -4.37 -0.86
N GLU A 258 -12.49 -3.05 -0.99
CA GLU A 258 -11.82 -2.27 -2.04
C GLU A 258 -10.29 -2.47 -2.00
N VAL A 259 -9.68 -2.32 -0.83
CA VAL A 259 -8.23 -2.50 -0.65
C VAL A 259 -7.81 -3.94 -0.94
N ALA A 260 -8.62 -4.92 -0.53
CA ALA A 260 -8.36 -6.32 -0.80
C ALA A 260 -8.46 -6.63 -2.32
N ALA A 261 -9.47 -6.07 -2.99
CA ALA A 261 -9.71 -6.24 -4.41
C ALA A 261 -8.64 -5.56 -5.27
N ASP A 262 -8.13 -4.40 -4.85
CA ASP A 262 -7.05 -3.69 -5.54
C ASP A 262 -5.74 -4.51 -5.55
N ILE A 263 -5.43 -5.20 -4.46
CA ILE A 263 -4.18 -5.97 -4.31
C ILE A 263 -4.28 -7.36 -4.95
N SER A 264 -5.45 -7.98 -4.86
CA SER A 264 -5.72 -9.27 -5.52
C SER A 264 -6.08 -9.12 -7.01
N HIS A 265 -6.33 -7.89 -7.47
CA HIS A 265 -6.84 -7.57 -8.80
C HIS A 265 -8.16 -8.27 -9.15
N ALA A 266 -8.93 -8.69 -8.15
CA ALA A 266 -10.20 -9.38 -8.30
C ALA A 266 -11.13 -9.09 -7.11
N PRO A 267 -12.47 -9.10 -7.29
CA PRO A 267 -13.40 -9.00 -6.17
C PRO A 267 -13.21 -10.18 -5.20
N ILE A 268 -13.05 -9.90 -3.90
CA ILE A 268 -12.92 -10.90 -2.85
C ILE A 268 -14.26 -11.02 -2.12
N ASP A 269 -14.79 -12.24 -2.01
CA ASP A 269 -15.97 -12.47 -1.17
C ASP A 269 -15.60 -12.21 0.31
N PRO A 270 -16.40 -11.45 1.07
CA PRO A 270 -15.98 -10.96 2.38
C PRO A 270 -15.78 -12.05 3.45
N GLN A 271 -16.36 -13.24 3.21
CA GLN A 271 -16.21 -14.42 4.07
C GLN A 271 -15.03 -15.30 3.66
N THR A 272 -14.47 -15.07 2.47
CA THR A 272 -13.30 -15.78 1.96
C THR A 272 -12.04 -15.30 2.67
N THR A 273 -11.24 -16.25 3.15
CA THR A 273 -9.98 -15.92 3.82
C THR A 273 -9.00 -15.30 2.82
N PHE A 274 -8.09 -14.43 3.28
CA PHE A 274 -7.13 -13.80 2.38
C PHE A 274 -6.22 -14.83 1.67
N GLN A 275 -5.97 -15.99 2.30
CA GLN A 275 -5.27 -17.13 1.68
C GLN A 275 -6.10 -17.81 0.58
N GLU A 276 -7.42 -17.97 0.76
CA GLU A 276 -8.32 -18.49 -0.28
C GLU A 276 -8.48 -17.51 -1.45
N ALA A 277 -8.40 -16.21 -1.17
CA ALA A 277 -8.42 -15.14 -2.16
C ALA A 277 -7.11 -15.04 -2.96
N GLY A 278 -6.11 -15.87 -2.66
CA GLY A 278 -4.84 -15.90 -3.39
C GLY A 278 -3.86 -14.79 -3.03
N LEU A 279 -4.02 -14.13 -1.88
CA LEU A 279 -3.06 -13.15 -1.38
C LEU A 279 -1.87 -13.86 -0.74
N GLU A 280 -0.73 -13.86 -1.45
CA GLU A 280 0.54 -14.40 -0.96
C GLU A 280 1.14 -13.52 0.15
N SER A 281 2.13 -14.03 0.89
CA SER A 281 2.73 -13.34 2.05
C SER A 281 3.16 -11.89 1.76
N VAL A 282 3.65 -11.58 0.55
CA VAL A 282 4.03 -10.20 0.15
C VAL A 282 2.80 -9.33 -0.10
N GLN A 283 1.76 -9.86 -0.75
CA GLN A 283 0.50 -9.15 -0.97
C GLN A 283 -0.24 -8.90 0.33
N THR A 284 -0.15 -9.81 1.30
CA THR A 284 -0.74 -9.62 2.63
C THR A 284 -0.04 -8.51 3.41
N VAL A 285 1.27 -8.36 3.26
CA VAL A 285 2.01 -7.21 3.81
C VAL A 285 1.59 -5.90 3.12
N MET A 286 1.43 -5.91 1.79
CA MET A 286 0.93 -4.75 1.05
C MET A 286 -0.52 -4.41 1.42
N PHE A 287 -1.34 -5.42 1.71
CA PHE A 287 -2.72 -5.25 2.16
C PHE A 287 -2.78 -4.65 3.55
N ALA A 288 -2.04 -5.20 4.51
CA ALA A 288 -1.94 -4.61 5.84
C ALA A 288 -1.48 -3.15 5.77
N ARG A 289 -0.48 -2.85 4.94
CA ARG A 289 0.03 -1.48 4.76
C ARG A 289 -1.00 -0.55 4.10
N LYS A 290 -1.60 -0.94 2.97
CA LYS A 290 -2.63 -0.11 2.30
C LYS A 290 -3.87 0.05 3.17
N LEU A 291 -4.25 -0.97 3.94
CA LEU A 291 -5.35 -0.92 4.89
C LEU A 291 -5.04 0.07 6.01
N ASN A 292 -3.84 -0.03 6.58
CA ASN A 292 -3.32 0.91 7.57
C ASN A 292 -3.29 2.34 7.01
N ASP A 293 -2.84 2.54 5.76
CA ASP A 293 -2.84 3.86 5.10
C ASP A 293 -4.29 4.36 4.80
N SER A 294 -5.23 3.46 4.49
CA SER A 294 -6.61 3.80 4.08
C SER A 294 -7.52 4.16 5.25
N PHE A 295 -7.37 3.45 6.36
CA PHE A 295 -8.12 3.70 7.60
C PHE A 295 -7.34 4.52 8.61
N ASP A 296 -6.07 4.76 8.31
CA ASP A 296 -5.14 5.45 9.17
C ASP A 296 -5.11 4.75 10.56
N ILE A 297 -4.61 3.53 10.56
CA ILE A 297 -4.53 2.65 11.74
C ILE A 297 -3.25 1.83 11.69
N SER A 298 -2.94 1.13 12.78
CA SER A 298 -1.95 0.05 12.76
C SER A 298 -2.60 -1.27 13.12
N VAL A 299 -2.95 -2.03 12.08
CA VAL A 299 -3.24 -3.45 12.21
C VAL A 299 -1.93 -4.22 12.08
N PRO A 300 -1.45 -4.92 13.13
CA PRO A 300 -0.29 -5.79 13.03
C PRO A 300 -0.50 -6.85 11.95
N LEU A 301 0.57 -7.24 11.26
CA LEU A 301 0.50 -8.25 10.21
C LEU A 301 -0.12 -9.57 10.70
N GLN A 302 0.08 -9.95 11.97
CA GLN A 302 -0.50 -11.15 12.57
C GLN A 302 -2.02 -11.07 12.74
N GLN A 303 -2.58 -9.85 12.76
CA GLN A 303 -4.03 -9.65 12.73
C GLN A 303 -4.53 -9.70 11.28
N VAL A 304 -3.71 -9.45 10.27
CA VAL A 304 -4.14 -9.66 8.88
C VAL A 304 -3.95 -11.13 8.45
N VAL A 305 -2.89 -11.77 8.95
CA VAL A 305 -2.45 -13.12 8.56
C VAL A 305 -2.95 -14.17 9.55
N GLY A 306 -3.79 -15.09 9.10
CA GLY A 306 -4.17 -16.27 9.87
C GLY A 306 -5.09 -17.21 9.08
N PRO A 307 -5.15 -18.51 9.46
CA PRO A 307 -5.88 -19.53 8.71
C PRO A 307 -7.39 -19.30 8.62
N GLU A 308 -7.96 -18.46 9.51
CA GLU A 308 -9.39 -18.11 9.55
C GLU A 308 -9.65 -16.61 9.29
N ARG A 309 -8.64 -15.85 8.86
CA ARG A 309 -8.77 -14.39 8.69
C ARG A 309 -9.35 -14.07 7.30
N ASN A 310 -10.56 -13.53 7.29
CA ASN A 310 -11.28 -13.02 6.12
C ASN A 310 -11.51 -11.51 6.22
N VAL A 311 -12.04 -10.92 5.14
CA VAL A 311 -12.32 -9.49 5.03
C VAL A 311 -13.20 -9.00 6.18
N ILE A 312 -14.23 -9.76 6.57
CA ILE A 312 -15.11 -9.42 7.70
C ILE A 312 -14.34 -9.41 9.03
N ALA A 313 -13.48 -10.40 9.27
CA ALA A 313 -12.69 -10.48 10.50
C ALA A 313 -11.69 -9.34 10.61
N VAL A 314 -11.06 -8.96 9.50
CA VAL A 314 -10.18 -7.78 9.46
C VAL A 314 -10.98 -6.49 9.58
N ALA A 315 -12.14 -6.37 8.95
CA ALA A 315 -13.03 -5.23 9.12
C ALA A 315 -13.49 -5.06 10.57
N LYS A 316 -13.80 -6.16 11.27
CA LYS A 316 -14.11 -6.17 12.71
C LYS A 316 -12.93 -5.72 13.57
N ASP A 317 -11.73 -6.21 13.30
CA ASP A 317 -10.54 -5.81 14.06
C ASP A 317 -10.16 -4.35 13.79
N THR A 318 -10.24 -3.91 12.53
CA THR A 318 -10.13 -2.52 12.11
C THR A 318 -11.14 -1.66 12.87
N GLN A 319 -12.40 -2.08 12.93
CA GLN A 319 -13.43 -1.39 13.70
C GLN A 319 -13.13 -1.36 15.20
N ALA A 320 -12.67 -2.46 15.80
CA ALA A 320 -12.30 -2.50 17.22
C ALA A 320 -11.11 -1.59 17.55
N ILE A 321 -10.09 -1.53 16.69
CA ILE A 321 -8.96 -0.60 16.82
C ILE A 321 -9.44 0.85 16.67
N LEU A 322 -10.26 1.12 15.65
CA LEU A 322 -10.83 2.44 15.40
C LEU A 322 -11.80 2.89 16.50
N ASN A 323 -12.46 1.96 17.20
CA ASN A 323 -13.32 2.22 18.36
C ASN A 323 -12.51 2.35 19.68
N GLY A 324 -11.20 2.09 19.66
CA GLY A 324 -10.37 2.08 20.87
C GLY A 324 -10.67 0.92 21.82
N GLU A 325 -11.38 -0.11 21.37
CA GLU A 325 -11.74 -1.31 22.13
C GLU A 325 -10.57 -2.31 22.23
N ARG A 326 -9.49 -2.07 21.47
CA ARG A 326 -8.26 -2.87 21.45
C ARG A 326 -7.05 -1.96 21.63
N GLU A 327 -6.18 -2.28 22.58
CA GLU A 327 -4.97 -1.47 22.85
C GLU A 327 -3.94 -1.61 21.72
N GLU A 328 -3.38 -0.48 21.29
CA GLU A 328 -2.12 -0.41 20.50
C GLU A 328 -1.01 -1.15 21.26
N GLU A 329 -0.09 -1.81 20.55
CA GLU A 329 1.14 -2.37 21.14
C GLU A 329 1.75 -1.37 22.15
N SER A 330 1.99 -1.84 23.37
CA SER A 330 2.63 -1.04 24.40
C SER A 330 4.11 -0.88 24.06
N VAL A 331 4.48 0.32 23.62
CA VAL A 331 5.88 0.67 23.36
C VAL A 331 6.51 1.20 24.64
N ASP A 332 7.56 0.53 25.12
CA ASP A 332 8.41 1.09 26.17
C ASP A 332 9.27 2.22 25.59
N LEU A 333 8.85 3.45 25.83
CA LEU A 333 9.52 4.64 25.32
C LEU A 333 10.95 4.78 25.86
N LEU A 334 11.22 4.34 27.09
CA LEU A 334 12.56 4.44 27.67
C LEU A 334 13.51 3.43 27.01
N GLU A 335 13.04 2.21 26.75
CA GLU A 335 13.79 1.23 25.97
C GLU A 335 14.13 1.77 24.58
N MET A 336 13.16 2.39 23.91
CA MET A 336 13.39 2.98 22.58
C MET A 336 14.40 4.14 22.62
N VAL A 337 14.36 4.99 23.65
CA VAL A 337 15.38 6.03 23.85
C VAL A 337 16.77 5.40 24.00
N GLU A 338 16.92 4.34 24.79
CA GLU A 338 18.22 3.65 24.96
C GLU A 338 18.70 2.96 23.69
N LYS A 339 17.79 2.33 22.94
CA LYS A 339 18.10 1.70 21.65
C LYS A 339 18.73 2.70 20.68
N HIS A 340 18.11 3.87 20.52
CA HIS A 340 18.54 4.88 19.55
C HIS A 340 19.70 5.75 20.04
N ALA A 341 19.81 5.97 21.36
CA ALA A 341 20.91 6.74 21.93
C ALA A 341 22.28 6.11 21.68
N LYS A 342 22.36 4.77 21.49
CA LYS A 342 23.60 4.06 21.12
C LYS A 342 24.18 4.50 19.78
N MET A 343 23.38 5.09 18.90
CA MET A 343 23.83 5.61 17.60
C MET A 343 24.44 7.01 17.71
N ILE A 344 24.28 7.68 18.86
CA ILE A 344 24.78 9.03 19.08
C ILE A 344 26.22 8.92 19.61
N GLU A 345 27.20 8.81 18.71
CA GLU A 345 28.59 9.10 19.08
C GLU A 345 28.78 10.61 19.11
N ALA A 346 29.25 11.16 20.24
CA ALA A 346 29.43 12.59 20.39
C ALA A 346 30.57 13.07 19.47
N ALA A 347 30.25 13.87 18.45
CA ALA A 347 31.23 14.59 17.66
C ALA A 347 31.57 15.92 18.36
N PRO A 348 32.79 16.11 18.92
CA PRO A 348 33.22 17.42 19.37
C PRO A 348 33.67 18.23 18.16
N ALA A 349 32.92 19.27 17.78
CA ALA A 349 33.45 20.25 16.84
C ALA A 349 32.82 21.62 17.00
N VAL A 350 33.68 22.63 17.16
CA VAL A 350 33.36 24.02 16.88
C VAL A 350 33.00 24.13 15.39
N PRO A 351 31.86 24.75 15.01
CA PRO A 351 31.50 24.94 13.61
C PRO A 351 32.61 25.72 12.87
N THR A 352 32.96 25.27 11.66
CA THR A 352 33.97 25.94 10.83
C THR A 352 33.41 26.48 9.51
N GLU A 353 32.17 26.13 9.17
CA GLU A 353 31.51 26.53 7.91
C GLU A 353 30.21 27.28 8.18
N SER A 354 29.84 28.20 7.29
CA SER A 354 28.58 28.94 7.31
C SER A 354 27.42 28.14 6.66
N THR A 355 27.39 26.82 6.82
CA THR A 355 26.39 25.95 6.16
C THR A 355 25.31 25.47 7.14
N ILE A 356 24.03 25.65 6.81
CA ILE A 356 22.89 25.09 7.56
C ILE A 356 22.33 23.89 6.78
N LEU A 357 22.06 22.79 7.49
CA LEU A 357 21.29 21.68 6.95
C LEU A 357 19.83 21.79 7.43
N LEU A 358 18.88 21.80 6.49
CA LEU A 358 17.44 21.84 6.80
C LEU A 358 16.74 20.59 6.26
N THR A 359 15.95 19.94 7.13
CA THR A 359 15.02 18.88 6.74
C THR A 359 13.58 19.39 6.80
N GLY A 360 12.70 18.81 5.97
CA GLY A 360 11.27 19.14 6.01
C GLY A 360 10.93 20.54 5.48
N ALA A 361 11.78 21.12 4.63
CA ALA A 361 11.60 22.45 4.05
C ALA A 361 10.34 22.61 3.19
N THR A 362 9.76 21.51 2.69
CA THR A 362 8.50 21.54 1.93
C THR A 362 7.26 21.56 2.82
N GLY A 363 7.40 21.39 4.14
CA GLY A 363 6.28 21.40 5.09
C GLY A 363 5.92 22.82 5.52
N TYR A 364 4.77 22.97 6.18
CA TYR A 364 4.22 24.28 6.57
C TYR A 364 5.17 25.15 7.42
N LEU A 365 5.69 24.61 8.53
CA LEU A 365 6.72 25.33 9.31
C LEU A 365 8.06 25.39 8.56
N GLY A 366 8.39 24.34 7.81
CA GLY A 366 9.68 24.21 7.15
C GLY A 366 9.91 25.21 6.03
N ILE A 367 8.85 25.58 5.29
CA ILE A 367 8.96 26.59 4.24
C ILE A 367 9.22 27.96 4.86
N GLU A 368 8.56 28.30 5.98
CA GLU A 368 8.83 29.58 6.66
C GLU A 368 10.24 29.63 7.29
N ILE A 369 10.72 28.52 7.88
CA ILE A 369 12.12 28.40 8.32
C ILE A 369 13.05 28.65 7.13
N LEU A 370 12.79 28.02 5.98
CA LEU A 370 13.60 28.21 4.78
C LEU A 370 13.61 29.68 4.34
N ARG A 371 12.45 30.34 4.31
CA ARG A 371 12.32 31.75 3.92
C ARG A 371 13.20 32.67 4.77
N GLN A 372 13.17 32.48 6.08
CA GLN A 372 13.97 33.28 7.00
C GLN A 372 15.45 32.87 7.00
N CYS A 373 15.78 31.58 6.81
CA CYS A 373 17.15 31.13 6.61
C CYS A 373 17.76 31.73 5.33
N LEU A 374 16.98 31.82 4.25
CA LEU A 374 17.41 32.46 3.01
C LEU A 374 17.84 33.90 3.26
N ALA A 375 17.22 34.60 4.22
CA ALA A 375 17.55 35.97 4.60
C ALA A 375 18.93 36.13 5.28
N THR A 376 19.55 35.03 5.71
CA THR A 376 20.87 35.01 6.36
C THR A 376 22.02 34.87 5.35
N GLU A 377 23.26 34.97 5.82
CA GLU A 377 24.48 34.75 5.03
C GLU A 377 24.89 33.25 4.96
N HIS A 378 24.04 32.35 5.47
CA HIS A 378 24.34 30.93 5.50
C HIS A 378 24.08 30.26 4.15
N HIS A 379 24.98 29.35 3.75
CA HIS A 379 24.72 28.42 2.66
C HIS A 379 23.73 27.35 3.14
N LEU A 380 22.72 27.02 2.33
CA LEU A 380 21.67 26.09 2.72
C LEU A 380 21.77 24.77 1.94
N VAL A 381 21.79 23.67 2.69
CA VAL A 381 21.62 22.31 2.16
C VAL A 381 20.26 21.78 2.60
N LEU A 382 19.43 21.39 1.64
CA LEU A 382 18.04 20.97 1.86
C LEU A 382 17.90 19.48 1.59
N LEU A 383 17.47 18.73 2.61
CA LEU A 383 17.06 17.33 2.46
C LEU A 383 15.59 17.29 2.04
N VAL A 384 15.35 16.91 0.78
CA VAL A 384 14.02 16.94 0.16
C VAL A 384 13.67 15.58 -0.41
N ARG A 385 12.46 15.10 -0.10
CA ARG A 385 11.93 13.86 -0.67
C ARG A 385 11.66 14.03 -2.16
N CYS A 386 12.54 13.52 -2.99
CA CYS A 386 12.44 13.56 -4.45
C CYS A 386 13.41 12.55 -5.04
N GLU A 387 13.25 12.17 -6.31
CA GLU A 387 14.24 11.33 -6.98
C GLU A 387 15.38 12.18 -7.53
N ARG A 388 15.05 13.39 -8.00
CA ARG A 388 16.00 14.32 -8.63
C ARG A 388 15.92 15.72 -8.03
N PRO A 389 17.04 16.48 -7.97
CA PRO A 389 17.05 17.83 -7.39
C PRO A 389 16.04 18.78 -8.05
N GLU A 390 15.82 18.67 -9.36
CA GLU A 390 14.88 19.52 -10.10
C GLU A 390 13.45 19.35 -9.58
N GLU A 391 13.03 18.12 -9.29
CA GLU A 391 11.73 17.83 -8.68
C GLU A 391 11.63 18.39 -7.26
N GLY A 392 12.74 18.36 -6.52
CA GLY A 392 12.85 18.99 -5.21
C GLY A 392 12.63 20.51 -5.27
N PHE A 393 13.26 21.19 -6.24
CA PHE A 393 13.04 22.62 -6.48
C PHE A 393 11.59 22.90 -6.85
N ASP A 394 10.98 22.10 -7.73
CA ASP A 394 9.59 22.29 -8.11
C ASP A 394 8.63 22.16 -6.92
N ARG A 395 8.88 21.22 -6.01
CA ARG A 395 8.11 21.08 -4.77
C ARG A 395 8.27 22.29 -3.86
N LEU A 396 9.49 22.79 -3.68
CA LEU A 396 9.77 23.96 -2.86
C LEU A 396 9.17 25.24 -3.45
N ARG A 397 9.28 25.44 -4.77
CA ARG A 397 8.65 26.57 -5.46
C ARG A 397 7.14 26.56 -5.31
N ARG A 398 6.49 25.38 -5.45
CA ARG A 398 5.05 25.27 -5.18
C ARG A 398 4.71 25.65 -3.73
N ALA A 399 5.46 25.15 -2.76
CA ALA A 399 5.25 25.49 -1.35
C ALA A 399 5.46 26.99 -1.08
N ALA A 400 6.51 27.59 -1.66
CA ALA A 400 6.81 29.03 -1.58
C ALA A 400 5.71 29.89 -2.22
N THR A 401 5.16 29.47 -3.36
CA THR A 401 4.04 30.16 -4.01
C THR A 401 2.78 30.11 -3.14
N ILE A 402 2.47 28.96 -2.53
CA ILE A 402 1.36 28.84 -1.57
C ILE A 402 1.61 29.76 -0.36
N ALA A 403 2.86 29.84 0.11
CA ALA A 403 3.31 30.74 1.17
C ALA A 403 3.49 32.21 0.72
N LYS A 404 3.06 32.58 -0.50
CA LYS A 404 3.10 33.94 -1.05
C LYS A 404 4.48 34.61 -1.02
N TRP A 405 5.54 33.85 -1.29
CA TRP A 405 6.89 34.41 -1.40
C TRP A 405 7.00 35.44 -2.53
N SER A 406 7.89 36.40 -2.33
CA SER A 406 8.30 37.38 -3.34
C SER A 406 9.23 36.77 -4.38
N GLU A 407 9.33 37.42 -5.54
CA GLU A 407 10.25 36.98 -6.61
C GLU A 407 11.70 36.92 -6.13
N ALA A 408 12.13 37.89 -5.30
CA ALA A 408 13.48 37.89 -4.74
C ALA A 408 13.75 36.69 -3.79
N GLU A 409 12.73 36.22 -3.07
CA GLU A 409 12.86 35.00 -2.25
C GLU A 409 12.94 33.75 -3.13
N HIS A 410 12.20 33.71 -4.25
CA HIS A 410 12.33 32.65 -5.26
C HIS A 410 13.72 32.62 -5.92
N GLU A 411 14.30 33.78 -6.24
CA GLU A 411 15.67 33.86 -6.79
C GLU A 411 16.73 33.38 -5.78
N ARG A 412 16.53 33.65 -4.48
CA ARG A 412 17.44 33.17 -3.43
C ARG A 412 17.31 31.66 -3.21
N LEU A 413 16.10 31.10 -3.36
CA LEU A 413 15.88 29.65 -3.28
C LEU A 413 16.77 28.90 -4.28
N ASP A 414 16.93 29.43 -5.50
CA ASP A 414 17.73 28.81 -6.56
C ASP A 414 19.23 28.71 -6.24
N GLN A 415 19.69 29.40 -5.19
CA GLN A 415 21.07 29.34 -4.69
C GLN A 415 21.31 28.21 -3.68
N CYS A 416 20.26 27.47 -3.28
CA CYS A 416 20.36 26.38 -2.32
C CYS A 416 20.85 25.07 -2.96
N GLU A 417 21.46 24.21 -2.15
CA GLU A 417 21.83 22.84 -2.57
C GLU A 417 20.73 21.84 -2.14
N ILE A 418 20.08 21.17 -3.10
CA ILE A 418 19.09 20.12 -2.81
C ILE A 418 19.73 18.73 -2.84
N TRP A 419 19.54 17.99 -1.76
CA TRP A 419 19.85 16.58 -1.65
C TRP A 419 18.55 15.76 -1.65
N PRO A 420 18.21 15.10 -2.77
CA PRO A 420 17.24 14.02 -2.82
C PRO A 420 17.45 13.03 -1.67
N SER A 421 16.41 12.84 -0.84
CA SER A 421 16.52 12.03 0.37
C SER A 421 15.17 11.56 0.92
N ASP A 422 15.11 10.37 1.54
CA ASP A 422 13.97 9.91 2.34
C ASP A 422 14.39 9.60 3.79
N LEU A 423 13.90 10.41 4.75
CA LEU A 423 14.23 10.26 6.17
C LEU A 423 13.81 8.90 6.76
N GLY A 424 12.85 8.20 6.14
CA GLY A 424 12.37 6.89 6.59
C GLY A 424 13.26 5.71 6.18
N VAL A 425 14.37 5.96 5.50
CA VAL A 425 15.26 4.93 4.95
C VAL A 425 16.69 5.12 5.44
N THR A 426 17.46 4.03 5.51
CA THR A 426 18.87 4.05 5.93
C THR A 426 19.69 5.02 5.08
N HIS A 427 20.55 5.82 5.74
CA HIS A 427 21.36 6.89 5.13
C HIS A 427 20.57 7.92 4.33
N PHE A 428 19.27 8.01 4.57
CA PHE A 428 18.33 8.88 3.87
C PHE A 428 18.29 8.69 2.36
N GLU A 429 18.65 7.51 1.84
CA GLU A 429 18.87 7.26 0.40
C GLU A 429 19.91 8.18 -0.27
N LEU A 430 20.77 8.81 0.53
CA LEU A 430 21.85 9.63 -0.02
C LEU A 430 22.86 8.74 -0.75
N SER A 431 23.40 9.26 -1.86
CA SER A 431 24.56 8.64 -2.52
C SER A 431 25.74 8.54 -1.56
N GLU A 432 26.63 7.57 -1.74
CA GLU A 432 27.81 7.42 -0.87
C GLU A 432 28.62 8.72 -0.74
N ALA A 433 28.72 9.50 -1.81
CA ALA A 433 29.41 10.78 -1.80
C ALA A 433 28.71 11.81 -0.90
N ARG A 434 27.38 11.93 -0.98
CA ARG A 434 26.60 12.84 -0.13
C ARG A 434 26.55 12.36 1.32
N TRP A 435 26.48 11.06 1.54
CA TRP A 435 26.54 10.46 2.86
C TRP A 435 27.88 10.78 3.55
N LYS A 436 29.00 10.56 2.85
CA LYS A 436 30.34 10.96 3.33
C LYS A 436 30.43 12.47 3.56
N LYS A 437 29.88 13.29 2.65
CA LYS A 437 29.81 14.76 2.81
C LYS A 437 29.07 15.10 4.10
N LEU A 438 27.85 14.59 4.32
CA LEU A 438 27.06 14.78 5.53
C LEU A 438 27.85 14.45 6.82
N GLN A 439 28.58 13.33 6.83
CA GLN A 439 29.37 12.92 8.00
C GLN A 439 30.63 13.79 8.23
N SER A 440 31.20 14.34 7.16
CA SER A 440 32.44 15.12 7.21
C SER A 440 32.21 16.63 7.36
N THR A 441 31.07 17.15 6.91
CA THR A 441 30.73 18.57 6.93
C THR A 441 30.42 19.03 8.35
N LYS A 442 31.03 20.15 8.75
CA LYS A 442 30.77 20.81 10.02
C LYS A 442 29.75 21.93 9.84
N PHE A 443 28.47 21.57 9.87
CA PHE A 443 27.38 22.52 9.75
C PHE A 443 27.40 23.57 10.88
N ALA A 444 27.03 24.81 10.55
CA ALA A 444 26.73 25.87 11.51
C ALA A 444 25.57 25.46 12.44
N GLY A 445 24.60 24.74 11.88
CA GLY A 445 23.59 24.01 12.63
C GLY A 445 22.75 23.12 11.74
N ILE A 446 22.14 22.11 12.35
CA ILE A 446 21.15 21.24 11.69
C ILE A 446 19.77 21.59 12.25
N ILE A 447 18.87 22.02 11.36
CA ILE A 447 17.46 22.23 11.69
C ILE A 447 16.70 20.96 11.28
N HIS A 448 16.43 20.11 12.26
CA HIS A 448 15.68 18.88 12.05
C HIS A 448 14.18 19.10 12.22
N ASN A 449 13.55 19.75 11.24
CA ASN A 449 12.10 20.00 11.21
C ASN A 449 11.32 18.85 10.52
N GLY A 450 11.96 18.07 9.64
CA GLY A 450 11.31 17.00 8.89
C GLY A 450 10.75 15.91 9.81
N ALA A 451 9.45 15.65 9.71
CA ALA A 451 8.78 14.55 10.39
C ALA A 451 7.61 14.04 9.54
N LYS A 452 7.32 12.74 9.65
CA LYS A 452 6.05 12.17 9.20
C LYS A 452 5.01 12.47 10.28
N VAL A 453 4.13 13.43 9.97
CA VAL A 453 3.04 13.87 10.86
C VAL A 453 1.78 13.10 10.49
N ASN A 454 1.46 12.10 11.30
CA ASN A 454 0.24 11.32 11.16
C ASN A 454 -0.19 10.85 12.56
N PHE A 455 -1.37 11.29 13.01
CA PHE A 455 -1.86 11.05 14.37
C PHE A 455 -2.44 9.65 14.61
N LEU A 456 -2.50 8.87 13.53
CA LEU A 456 -3.26 7.64 13.38
C LEU A 456 -2.32 6.44 13.15
N HIS A 457 -1.11 6.71 12.63
CA HIS A 457 0.03 5.78 12.62
C HIS A 457 0.55 5.46 14.02
N THR A 458 1.07 4.24 14.21
CA THR A 458 1.75 3.87 15.45
C THR A 458 3.15 4.46 15.56
N TYR A 459 3.74 4.28 16.73
CA TYR A 459 5.15 4.55 16.94
C TYR A 459 6.05 3.87 15.90
N HIS A 460 5.87 2.56 15.63
CA HIS A 460 6.74 1.82 14.71
C HIS A 460 6.62 2.27 13.25
N ASP A 461 5.42 2.64 12.80
CA ASP A 461 5.20 3.20 11.46
C ASP A 461 5.93 4.53 11.23
N LEU A 462 6.22 5.25 12.32
CA LEU A 462 6.83 6.57 12.33
C LEU A 462 8.29 6.55 12.83
N GLU A 463 8.74 5.45 13.45
CA GLU A 463 10.03 5.32 14.13
C GLU A 463 11.18 5.66 13.19
N ALA A 464 11.18 5.12 11.96
CA ALA A 464 12.24 5.35 11.01
C ALA A 464 12.38 6.84 10.65
N ALA A 465 11.27 7.47 10.23
CA ALA A 465 11.26 8.83 9.72
C ALA A 465 11.39 9.91 10.82
N ASN A 466 10.98 9.62 12.06
CA ASN A 466 10.93 10.60 13.15
C ASN A 466 12.00 10.36 14.22
N VAL A 467 12.38 9.11 14.51
CA VAL A 467 13.29 8.75 15.61
C VAL A 467 14.66 8.36 15.10
N ALA A 468 14.73 7.36 14.21
CA ALA A 468 16.00 6.88 13.67
C ALA A 468 16.71 7.97 12.86
N SER A 469 15.95 8.76 12.11
CA SER A 469 16.45 9.94 11.40
C SER A 469 17.03 11.00 12.34
N THR A 470 16.34 11.30 13.45
CA THR A 470 16.82 12.20 14.51
C THR A 470 18.15 11.69 15.06
N ALA A 471 18.23 10.43 15.48
CA ALA A 471 19.46 9.84 16.01
C ALA A 471 20.61 9.91 15.00
N THR A 472 20.32 9.62 13.73
CA THR A 472 21.28 9.65 12.64
C THR A 472 21.82 11.07 12.40
N LEU A 473 20.96 12.09 12.35
CA LEU A 473 21.39 13.48 12.19
C LEU A 473 22.18 13.99 13.40
N LEU A 474 21.78 13.59 14.63
CA LEU A 474 22.52 13.91 15.85
C LEU A 474 23.95 13.34 15.83
N SER A 475 24.16 12.17 15.24
CA SER A 475 25.51 11.59 15.07
C SER A 475 26.40 12.41 14.11
N CYS A 476 25.80 13.26 13.27
CA CYS A 476 26.51 14.06 12.26
C CYS A 476 26.69 15.54 12.67
N ALA A 477 26.21 15.98 13.84
CA ALA A 477 26.07 17.41 14.17
C ALA A 477 26.73 17.84 15.48
N SER A 478 27.26 19.07 15.51
CA SER A 478 27.73 19.75 16.73
C SER A 478 26.63 20.51 17.47
N ARG A 479 25.59 20.97 16.76
CA ARG A 479 24.40 21.65 17.29
C ARG A 479 23.18 21.32 16.44
N SER A 480 22.16 20.76 17.07
CA SER A 480 20.91 20.35 16.41
C SER A 480 19.72 21.04 17.04
N LEU A 481 18.84 21.59 16.19
CA LEU A 481 17.57 22.20 16.58
C LEU A 481 16.43 21.26 16.21
N PHE A 482 15.55 20.99 17.17
CA PHE A 482 14.44 20.05 16.98
C PHE A 482 13.12 20.66 17.46
N PRO A 483 12.22 21.04 16.53
CA PRO A 483 10.86 21.39 16.86
C PRO A 483 10.08 20.15 17.34
N SER A 484 9.65 20.18 18.60
CA SER A 484 8.91 19.09 19.25
C SER A 484 7.63 19.62 19.91
N ARG A 485 6.50 19.04 19.53
CA ARG A 485 5.23 19.19 20.24
C ARG A 485 4.85 17.84 20.84
N LEU A 486 4.94 17.72 22.15
CA LEU A 486 4.40 16.57 22.87
C LEU A 486 2.88 16.60 22.73
N THR A 487 2.31 15.70 21.94
CA THR A 487 0.87 15.63 21.66
C THR A 487 0.33 14.26 21.98
N GLU A 488 -0.50 14.17 23.03
CA GLU A 488 -1.45 13.07 23.30
C GLU A 488 -0.89 11.63 23.28
N PRO A 489 -1.64 10.59 23.71
CA PRO A 489 -1.16 9.20 23.66
C PRO A 489 -1.24 8.64 22.23
N THR A 490 -0.67 9.34 21.24
CA THR A 490 -0.64 8.94 19.82
C THR A 490 0.74 8.37 19.45
N GLY A 491 0.83 7.58 18.37
CA GLY A 491 2.11 7.12 17.84
C GLY A 491 3.06 8.27 17.49
N TYR A 492 2.53 9.33 16.89
CA TYR A 492 3.28 10.57 16.62
C TYR A 492 3.81 11.22 17.90
N GLY A 493 2.96 11.40 18.91
CA GLY A 493 3.36 11.92 20.23
C GLY A 493 4.47 11.12 20.88
N LYS A 494 4.37 9.78 20.83
CA LYS A 494 5.41 8.85 21.29
C LYS A 494 6.73 9.06 20.54
N THR A 495 6.72 9.22 19.20
CA THR A 495 7.96 9.49 18.44
C THR A 495 8.59 10.83 18.78
N LYS A 496 7.79 11.88 18.99
CA LYS A 496 8.30 13.21 19.40
C LYS A 496 8.92 13.19 20.80
N PHE A 497 8.33 12.43 21.73
CA PHE A 497 8.93 12.19 23.03
C PHE A 497 10.31 11.55 22.91
N VAL A 498 10.44 10.45 22.15
CA VAL A 498 11.73 9.76 21.99
C VAL A 498 12.75 10.67 21.30
N GLY A 499 12.38 11.35 20.20
CA GLY A 499 13.25 12.30 19.49
C GLY A 499 13.75 13.43 20.38
N GLU A 500 12.87 14.00 21.22
CA GLU A 500 13.24 15.03 22.18
C GLU A 500 14.28 14.53 23.21
N GLN A 501 14.10 13.32 23.76
CA GLN A 501 15.07 12.76 24.71
C GLN A 501 16.44 12.53 24.06
N LEU A 502 16.46 12.11 22.79
CA LEU A 502 17.70 11.95 22.03
C LEU A 502 18.41 13.30 21.83
N VAL A 503 17.67 14.34 21.45
CA VAL A 503 18.23 15.70 21.26
C VAL A 503 18.78 16.25 22.57
N ARG A 504 18.05 16.08 23.69
CA ARG A 504 18.51 16.48 25.03
C ARG A 504 19.80 15.76 25.43
N ARG A 505 19.91 14.45 25.16
CA ARG A 505 21.14 13.66 25.41
C ARG A 505 22.33 14.17 24.59
N ALA A 506 22.08 14.56 23.35
CA ALA A 506 23.07 15.16 22.46
C ALA A 506 23.36 16.65 22.76
N LYS A 507 22.74 17.24 23.80
CA LYS A 507 22.83 18.67 24.13
C LYS A 507 22.39 19.61 22.99
N GLY A 508 21.48 19.15 22.13
CA GLY A 508 20.80 20.00 21.16
C GLY A 508 19.73 20.89 21.81
N VAL A 509 19.17 21.81 21.03
CA VAL A 509 18.10 22.70 21.50
C VAL A 509 16.76 22.15 21.01
N VAL A 510 15.82 22.03 21.93
CA VAL A 510 14.44 21.63 21.62
C VAL A 510 13.58 22.87 21.67
N ILE A 511 12.81 23.08 20.61
CA ILE A 511 11.87 24.20 20.53
C ILE A 511 10.48 23.62 20.63
N HIS A 512 9.66 24.18 21.52
CA HIS A 512 8.32 23.72 21.80
C HIS A 512 7.29 24.68 21.23
N PRO A 513 6.99 24.59 19.91
CA PRO A 513 5.87 25.33 19.37
C PRO A 513 4.56 24.71 19.88
N TRP A 514 3.60 25.58 20.21
CA TRP A 514 2.22 25.15 20.49
C TRP A 514 1.47 24.92 19.18
N ILE A 515 0.20 25.31 19.07
CA ILE A 515 -0.50 25.29 17.79
C ILE A 515 0.15 26.36 16.90
N ILE A 516 0.59 25.94 15.72
CA ILE A 516 1.20 26.84 14.74
C ILE A 516 0.11 27.28 13.76
N ILE A 517 -0.12 28.59 13.70
CA ILE A 517 -1.04 29.21 12.73
C ILE A 517 -0.26 30.09 11.76
N GLY A 518 -0.90 30.61 10.72
CA GLY A 518 -0.31 31.62 9.84
C GLY A 518 0.04 32.86 10.66
N GLY A 519 1.11 33.55 10.28
CA GLY A 519 1.49 34.80 10.91
C GLY A 519 0.52 35.94 10.53
N PRO A 520 0.95 37.19 10.69
CA PRO A 520 0.16 38.37 10.30
C PRO A 520 -0.20 38.42 8.81
N ASP A 521 0.52 37.70 7.94
CA ASP A 521 0.21 37.54 6.52
C ASP A 521 -1.03 36.67 6.24
N GLY A 522 -1.47 35.91 7.25
CA GLY A 522 -2.69 35.11 7.27
C GLY A 522 -2.62 33.79 6.50
N VAL A 523 -1.46 33.34 6.01
CA VAL A 523 -1.40 32.11 5.22
C VAL A 523 -1.61 30.89 6.13
N ALA A 524 -2.83 30.36 6.14
CA ALA A 524 -3.22 29.23 7.00
C ALA A 524 -2.95 27.87 6.33
N ASN A 525 -2.57 26.87 7.13
CA ASN A 525 -2.54 25.48 6.69
C ASN A 525 -3.93 24.83 6.77
N ALA A 526 -4.66 24.76 5.65
CA ALA A 526 -6.00 24.17 5.59
C ALA A 526 -6.07 22.69 6.05
N ASP A 527 -4.94 21.98 6.00
CA ASP A 527 -4.85 20.58 6.46
C ASP A 527 -4.67 20.45 7.98
N ASP A 528 -4.46 21.54 8.71
CA ASP A 528 -4.30 21.51 10.15
C ASP A 528 -5.62 21.19 10.87
N PHE A 529 -5.52 20.42 11.95
CA PHE A 529 -6.64 20.05 12.80
C PHE A 529 -7.46 21.27 13.26
N VAL A 530 -6.80 22.36 13.64
CA VAL A 530 -7.49 23.55 14.16
C VAL A 530 -8.43 24.13 13.12
N TRP A 531 -7.98 24.27 11.87
CA TRP A 531 -8.79 24.84 10.81
C TRP A 531 -9.89 23.88 10.35
N ARG A 532 -9.64 22.57 10.31
CA ARG A 532 -10.68 21.56 10.05
C ARG A 532 -11.76 21.53 11.13
N TYR A 533 -11.37 21.70 12.40
CA TYR A 533 -12.29 21.84 13.53
C TYR A 533 -13.15 23.12 13.40
N VAL A 534 -12.51 24.25 13.07
CA VAL A 534 -13.19 25.52 12.85
C VAL A 534 -14.17 25.41 11.68
N ALA A 535 -13.76 24.82 10.55
CA ALA A 535 -14.63 24.63 9.39
C ALA A 535 -15.84 23.75 9.69
N SER A 536 -15.66 22.68 10.46
CA SER A 536 -16.78 21.81 10.87
C SER A 536 -17.75 22.56 11.78
N SER A 537 -17.24 23.33 12.74
CA SER A 537 -18.07 24.17 13.63
C SER A 537 -18.84 25.24 12.84
N VAL A 538 -18.19 25.88 11.88
CA VAL A 538 -18.79 26.87 10.97
C VAL A 538 -19.89 26.23 10.12
N GLY A 539 -19.64 25.08 9.50
CA GLY A 539 -20.62 24.35 8.69
C GLY A 539 -21.85 23.90 9.49
N MET A 540 -21.68 23.57 10.77
CA MET A 540 -22.79 23.25 11.67
C MET A 540 -23.48 24.48 12.28
N GLY A 541 -22.91 25.68 12.11
CA GLY A 541 -23.35 26.90 12.78
C GLY A 541 -23.25 26.83 14.31
N ARG A 542 -22.41 25.94 14.85
CA ARG A 542 -22.33 25.60 16.28
C ARG A 542 -20.88 25.46 16.71
N TYR A 543 -20.54 25.98 17.89
CA TYR A 543 -19.23 25.77 18.51
C TYR A 543 -19.37 25.33 19.97
N VAL A 544 -18.35 24.63 20.46
CA VAL A 544 -18.32 24.19 21.85
C VAL A 544 -18.19 25.39 22.77
N LYS A 545 -19.20 25.58 23.62
CA LYS A 545 -19.24 26.54 24.70
C LYS A 545 -18.22 26.11 25.75
N ASP A 546 -17.25 26.98 25.98
CA ASP A 546 -16.34 26.81 27.10
C ASP A 546 -17.10 27.05 28.41
N VAL A 547 -17.38 25.97 29.14
CA VAL A 547 -18.15 26.02 30.40
C VAL A 547 -17.32 26.65 31.52
N ARG A 548 -16.02 26.88 31.29
CA ARG A 548 -15.09 27.43 32.26
C ARG A 548 -14.39 28.63 31.62
N GLU A 549 -14.99 29.82 31.71
CA GLU A 549 -14.44 31.09 31.17
C GLU A 549 -12.97 31.34 31.60
N GLU A 550 -12.53 30.72 32.70
CA GLU A 550 -11.15 30.78 33.24
C GLU A 550 -10.23 29.60 32.82
N ARG A 551 -10.70 28.57 32.09
CA ARG A 551 -9.95 27.32 31.83
C ARG A 551 -9.89 26.79 30.39
N GLY A 552 -10.42 27.44 29.36
CA GLY A 552 -10.09 27.10 27.97
C GLY A 552 -9.05 28.04 27.38
N TRP A 553 -7.76 27.70 27.57
CA TRP A 553 -6.65 28.41 26.93
C TRP A 553 -6.20 27.68 25.67
N MET A 554 -5.95 28.43 24.61
CA MET A 554 -5.38 27.94 23.37
C MET A 554 -4.07 28.66 23.12
N SER A 555 -2.96 27.95 23.31
CA SER A 555 -1.62 28.47 22.98
C SER A 555 -1.44 28.42 21.46
N LEU A 556 -1.31 29.61 20.88
CA LEU A 556 -1.23 29.85 19.43
C LEU A 556 0.05 30.61 19.16
N THR A 557 0.78 30.23 18.11
CA THR A 557 1.99 30.94 17.72
C THR A 557 2.01 31.06 16.19
N GLY A 558 2.33 32.26 15.71
CA GLY A 558 2.52 32.50 14.27
C GLY A 558 3.71 31.70 13.76
N VAL A 559 3.57 31.11 12.56
CA VAL A 559 4.63 30.30 11.92
C VAL A 559 5.93 31.09 11.74
N ASP A 560 5.82 32.39 11.52
CA ASP A 560 6.90 33.37 11.42
C ASP A 560 7.66 33.52 12.76
N GLU A 561 6.95 33.64 13.88
CA GLU A 561 7.55 33.71 15.21
C GLU A 561 8.24 32.40 15.59
N VAL A 562 7.65 31.25 15.24
CA VAL A 562 8.27 29.93 15.48
C VAL A 562 9.57 29.81 14.68
N ALA A 563 9.54 30.14 13.38
CA ALA A 563 10.73 30.10 12.52
C ALA A 563 11.82 31.06 13.03
N PHE A 564 11.44 32.25 13.48
CA PHE A 564 12.37 33.22 14.03
C PHE A 564 13.05 32.72 15.32
N ALA A 565 12.28 32.08 16.20
CA ALA A 565 12.83 31.44 17.40
C ALA A 565 13.78 30.27 17.06
N ILE A 566 13.48 29.51 16.00
CA ILE A 566 14.37 28.43 15.51
C ILE A 566 15.69 29.01 15.02
N ILE A 567 15.66 30.07 14.22
CA ILE A 567 16.90 30.64 13.68
C ILE A 567 17.72 31.29 14.79
N GLY A 568 17.11 32.04 15.71
CA GLY A 568 17.83 32.61 16.87
C GLY A 568 18.47 31.55 17.77
N ALA A 569 17.88 30.36 17.87
CA ALA A 569 18.44 29.25 18.63
C ALA A 569 19.74 28.68 18.02
N LEU A 570 20.03 28.93 16.73
CA LEU A 570 21.34 28.61 16.13
C LEU A 570 22.45 29.45 16.78
N ASP A 571 22.14 30.68 17.18
CA ASP A 571 23.07 31.63 17.79
C ASP A 571 23.10 31.55 19.32
N GLY A 572 22.25 30.73 19.95
CA GLY A 572 22.15 30.64 21.41
C GLY A 572 21.12 31.53 22.05
N GLU A 573 20.25 32.15 21.26
CA GLU A 573 19.08 32.83 21.78
C GLU A 573 17.97 31.81 22.07
N GLU A 574 17.58 31.67 23.34
CA GLU A 574 16.38 30.92 23.71
C GLU A 574 15.19 31.88 23.80
N ARG A 575 14.14 31.58 23.03
CA ARG A 575 12.87 32.31 23.09
C ARG A 575 11.76 31.39 23.57
N LYS A 576 10.98 31.88 24.52
CA LYS A 576 9.80 31.18 25.02
C LYS A 576 8.61 31.51 24.12
N LEU A 577 8.03 30.49 23.50
CA LEU A 577 6.80 30.59 22.71
C LEU A 577 5.63 30.27 23.62
N SER A 578 4.94 31.29 24.13
CA SER A 578 3.89 31.08 25.13
C SER A 578 2.66 31.98 24.97
N SER A 579 2.53 32.66 23.84
CA SER A 579 1.36 33.46 23.51
C SER A 579 0.13 32.59 23.18
N GLY A 580 -1.06 33.17 23.28
CA GLY A 580 -2.31 32.46 23.04
C GLY A 580 -3.55 33.29 23.28
N LEU A 581 -4.71 32.66 23.18
CA LEU A 581 -6.02 33.26 23.43
C LEU A 581 -6.91 32.33 24.24
N HIS A 582 -7.91 32.90 24.90
CA HIS A 582 -9.02 32.09 25.38
C HIS A 582 -9.81 31.54 24.18
N VAL A 583 -10.35 30.33 24.32
CA VAL A 583 -11.14 29.68 23.27
C VAL A 583 -12.33 30.55 22.85
N PHE A 584 -13.03 31.17 23.82
CA PHE A 584 -14.15 32.07 23.53
C PHE A 584 -13.74 33.31 22.71
N GLN A 585 -12.54 33.86 22.96
CA GLN A 585 -12.02 35.00 22.20
C GLN A 585 -11.74 34.61 20.75
N SER A 586 -11.20 33.40 20.56
CA SER A 586 -10.93 32.86 19.23
C SER A 586 -12.23 32.70 18.42
N TRP A 587 -13.30 32.17 19.03
CA TRP A 587 -14.61 32.07 18.38
C TRP A 587 -15.23 33.44 18.07
N LYS A 588 -15.07 34.42 18.96
CA LYS A 588 -15.52 35.79 18.70
C LYS A 588 -14.88 36.35 17.43
N ILE A 589 -13.57 36.15 17.25
CA ILE A 589 -12.85 36.58 16.04
C ILE A 589 -13.39 35.85 14.81
N VAL A 590 -13.58 34.53 14.88
CA VAL A 590 -14.13 33.74 13.75
C VAL A 590 -15.50 34.27 13.34
N VAL A 591 -16.41 34.44 14.30
CA VAL A 591 -17.77 34.97 14.08
C VAL A 591 -17.75 36.37 13.47
N GLU A 592 -16.91 37.27 14.00
CA GLU A 592 -16.79 38.64 13.52
C GLU A 592 -16.23 38.72 12.09
N VAL A 593 -15.22 37.91 11.77
CA VAL A 593 -14.59 37.89 10.44
C VAL A 593 -15.49 37.25 9.38
N LEU A 594 -16.25 36.21 9.74
CA LEU A 594 -17.17 35.53 8.83
C LEU A 594 -18.51 36.24 8.69
N GLY A 595 -18.87 37.13 9.63
CA GLY A 595 -20.12 37.88 9.59
C GLY A 595 -21.36 37.01 9.71
N MET A 596 -21.26 35.92 10.48
CA MET A 596 -22.33 34.93 10.67
C MET A 596 -22.68 34.75 12.14
N GLU A 597 -23.91 34.34 12.44
CA GLU A 597 -24.29 33.94 13.80
C GLU A 597 -23.97 32.46 14.02
N MET A 598 -23.41 32.13 15.18
CA MET A 598 -23.13 30.75 15.60
C MET A 598 -23.61 30.52 17.04
N GLU A 599 -24.15 29.33 17.29
CA GLU A 599 -24.67 28.94 18.61
C GLU A 599 -23.57 28.27 19.46
N ALA A 600 -23.45 28.70 20.72
CA ALA A 600 -22.57 28.07 21.71
C ALA A 600 -23.29 26.91 22.42
N VAL A 601 -22.82 25.69 22.21
CA VAL A 601 -23.46 24.44 22.71
C VAL A 601 -22.54 23.66 23.64
N SER A 602 -23.05 22.71 24.42
CA SER A 602 -22.17 21.80 25.18
C SER A 602 -21.30 20.93 24.26
N GLU A 603 -20.21 20.36 24.80
CA GLU A 603 -19.34 19.44 24.05
C GLU A 603 -20.13 18.21 23.57
N ASP A 604 -21.01 17.65 24.41
CA ASP A 604 -21.85 16.50 24.06
C ASP A 604 -22.83 16.82 22.91
N GLU A 605 -23.49 17.99 22.96
CA GLU A 605 -24.38 18.45 21.89
C GLU A 605 -23.61 18.68 20.58
N TRP A 606 -22.41 19.25 20.67
CA TRP A 606 -21.56 19.48 19.49
C TRP A 606 -21.09 18.17 18.86
N LEU A 607 -20.69 17.17 19.67
CA LEU A 607 -20.26 15.85 19.18
C LEU A 607 -21.42 15.10 18.51
N GLU A 608 -22.64 15.20 19.05
CA GLU A 608 -23.81 14.58 18.44
C GLU A 608 -24.18 15.23 17.09
N GLU A 609 -24.08 16.56 16.96
CA GLU A 609 -24.26 17.22 15.67
C GLU A 609 -23.12 16.89 14.70
N LEU A 610 -21.87 16.81 15.17
CA LEU A 610 -20.74 16.38 14.36
C LEU A 610 -20.98 14.97 13.80
N ARG A 611 -21.50 14.04 14.62
CA ARG A 611 -21.83 12.67 14.19
C ARG A 611 -22.83 12.68 13.03
N LYS A 612 -23.89 13.48 13.12
CA LYS A 612 -24.89 13.62 12.05
C LYS A 612 -24.29 14.25 10.79
N ASP A 613 -23.44 15.26 10.92
CA ASP A 613 -22.80 15.90 9.76
C ASP A 613 -21.80 14.98 9.07
N LEU A 614 -21.05 14.19 9.83
CA LEU A 614 -20.15 13.15 9.32
C LEU A 614 -20.91 12.05 8.55
N GLU A 615 -22.04 11.56 9.08
CA GLU A 615 -22.89 10.57 8.39
C GLU A 615 -23.43 11.12 7.07
N ARG A 616 -23.76 12.41 7.04
CA ARG A 616 -24.27 13.11 5.85
C ARG A 616 -23.19 13.34 4.79
N LYS A 617 -22.03 13.87 5.18
CA LYS A 617 -20.98 14.34 4.27
C LYS A 617 -19.89 13.29 3.99
N LYS A 618 -19.74 12.28 4.86
CA LYS A 618 -18.74 11.20 4.76
C LYS A 618 -17.35 11.75 4.46
N GLU A 619 -16.66 11.20 3.46
CA GLU A 619 -15.31 11.59 3.04
C GLU A 619 -15.15 13.07 2.66
N MET A 620 -16.25 13.77 2.38
CA MET A 620 -16.22 15.21 2.07
C MET A 620 -16.16 16.08 3.33
N HIS A 621 -16.32 15.51 4.52
CA HIS A 621 -16.28 16.26 5.78
C HIS A 621 -14.83 16.58 6.18
N PRO A 622 -14.51 17.83 6.61
CA PRO A 622 -13.14 18.23 6.96
C PRO A 622 -12.48 17.37 8.06
N LEU A 623 -13.28 16.92 9.03
CA LEU A 623 -12.84 16.04 10.10
C LEU A 623 -13.03 14.55 9.82
N PHE A 624 -13.39 14.11 8.60
CA PHE A 624 -13.70 12.70 8.35
C PHE A 624 -12.57 11.75 8.83
N SER A 625 -11.32 12.06 8.48
CA SER A 625 -10.15 11.28 8.90
C SER A 625 -9.84 11.35 10.40
N LEU A 626 -10.26 12.40 11.10
CA LEU A 626 -10.00 12.60 12.54
C LEU A 626 -11.21 12.30 13.43
N SER A 627 -12.37 12.04 12.81
CA SER A 627 -13.67 11.89 13.47
C SER A 627 -13.62 10.87 14.61
N ARG A 628 -13.01 9.71 14.39
CA ARG A 628 -12.96 8.63 15.38
C ARG A 628 -12.06 8.94 16.58
N LEU A 629 -10.95 9.67 16.37
CA LEU A 629 -10.12 10.13 17.49
C LEU A 629 -10.87 11.11 18.38
N MET A 630 -11.74 11.93 17.78
CA MET A 630 -12.60 12.85 18.51
C MET A 630 -13.74 12.12 19.25
N MET A 631 -14.42 11.18 18.59
CA MET A 631 -15.52 10.42 19.20
C MET A 631 -15.06 9.55 20.39
N ASN A 632 -13.84 9.01 20.35
CA ASN A 632 -13.29 8.22 21.46
C ASN A 632 -12.60 9.09 22.54
N GLY A 633 -12.71 10.42 22.44
CA GLY A 633 -12.11 11.36 23.39
C GLY A 633 -10.57 11.37 23.43
N ARG A 634 -9.90 10.74 22.44
CA ARG A 634 -8.43 10.72 22.32
C ARG A 634 -7.90 12.09 21.91
N VAL A 635 -8.62 12.78 21.03
CA VAL A 635 -8.39 14.17 20.64
C VAL A 635 -9.54 15.00 21.19
N LYS A 636 -9.22 15.95 22.08
CA LYS A 636 -10.20 16.95 22.53
C LYS A 636 -10.18 18.16 21.61
N GLY A 637 -11.21 19.01 21.69
CA GLY A 637 -11.31 20.23 20.88
C GLY A 637 -10.09 21.17 20.99
N ILE A 638 -10.18 22.34 20.37
CA ILE A 638 -9.02 23.24 20.19
C ILE A 638 -8.46 23.86 21.49
N GLY A 639 -9.17 23.76 22.62
CA GLY A 639 -8.73 24.27 23.93
C GLY A 639 -8.06 23.23 24.82
N ARG A 640 -7.22 23.69 25.77
CA ARG A 640 -6.65 22.86 26.83
C ARG A 640 -7.05 23.41 28.21
N ASP A 641 -7.23 22.49 29.16
CA ASP A 641 -7.40 22.78 30.60
C ASP A 641 -6.05 23.23 31.21
N VAL A 642 -5.46 24.32 30.69
CA VAL A 642 -4.23 24.94 31.18
C VAL A 642 -4.48 26.41 31.50
N PRO A 643 -3.85 26.96 32.55
CA PRO A 643 -4.01 28.37 32.87
C PRO A 643 -3.45 29.25 31.74
N PRO A 644 -4.04 30.43 31.50
CA PRO A 644 -3.49 31.43 30.60
C PRO A 644 -2.04 31.76 30.95
N VAL A 645 -1.23 32.00 29.93
CA VAL A 645 0.12 32.51 30.13
C VAL A 645 0.06 34.03 30.23
N GLU A 646 0.86 34.59 31.14
CA GLU A 646 1.06 36.03 31.22
C GLU A 646 1.72 36.52 29.92
N GLN A 647 1.00 37.37 29.19
CA GLN A 647 1.43 37.96 27.92
C GLN A 647 1.05 39.44 27.92
N ASP A 648 1.82 40.27 27.23
CA ASP A 648 1.53 41.70 27.16
C ASP A 648 0.38 42.01 26.16
N GLU A 649 -0.09 43.25 26.18
CA GLU A 649 -1.21 43.65 25.31
C GLU A 649 -0.85 43.57 23.81
N LYS A 650 0.43 43.78 23.47
CA LYS A 650 0.92 43.76 22.09
C LYS A 650 1.00 42.32 21.58
N GLU A 651 1.53 41.40 22.37
CA GLU A 651 1.56 39.97 22.09
C GLU A 651 0.15 39.42 21.88
N ARG A 652 -0.77 39.74 22.79
CA ARG A 652 -2.17 39.34 22.66
C ARG A 652 -2.81 39.85 21.36
N LYS A 653 -2.66 41.15 21.06
CA LYS A 653 -3.18 41.76 19.82
C LYS A 653 -2.58 41.11 18.58
N GLY A 654 -1.29 40.79 18.59
CA GLY A 654 -0.63 40.09 17.48
C GLY A 654 -1.24 38.71 17.20
N VAL A 655 -1.58 37.95 18.26
CA VAL A 655 -2.27 36.66 18.10
C VAL A 655 -3.71 36.86 17.59
N GLU A 656 -4.45 37.84 18.14
CA GLU A 656 -5.82 38.17 17.66
C GLU A 656 -5.81 38.53 16.16
N GLU A 657 -4.87 39.37 15.73
CA GLU A 657 -4.68 39.76 14.33
C GLU A 657 -4.31 38.58 13.44
N SER A 658 -3.42 37.69 13.91
CA SER A 658 -3.02 36.49 13.17
C SER A 658 -4.22 35.55 12.98
N VAL A 659 -4.98 35.26 14.04
CA VAL A 659 -6.21 34.44 13.92
C VAL A 659 -7.18 35.06 12.92
N ALA A 660 -7.43 36.37 13.00
CA ALA A 660 -8.31 37.06 12.07
C ALA A 660 -7.80 37.01 10.62
N ALA A 661 -6.48 37.11 10.40
CA ALA A 661 -5.86 37.00 9.09
C ALA A 661 -6.01 35.60 8.49
N ASN A 662 -5.80 34.55 9.29
CA ASN A 662 -5.99 33.16 8.88
C ASN A 662 -7.45 32.86 8.50
N VAL A 663 -8.42 33.32 9.31
CA VAL A 663 -9.85 33.12 9.00
C VAL A 663 -10.23 33.84 7.71
N ARG A 664 -9.74 35.06 7.48
CA ARG A 664 -9.94 35.78 6.20
C ARG A 664 -9.35 35.01 5.02
N TYR A 665 -8.12 34.53 5.16
CA TYR A 665 -7.45 33.75 4.12
C TYR A 665 -8.23 32.48 3.75
N LEU A 666 -8.67 31.72 4.75
CA LEU A 666 -9.47 30.50 4.53
C LEU A 666 -10.83 30.82 3.90
N ARG A 667 -11.51 31.88 4.37
CA ARG A 667 -12.77 32.35 3.78
C ARG A 667 -12.60 32.74 2.32
N ASP A 668 -11.59 33.56 2.01
CA ASP A 668 -11.34 34.05 0.65
C ASP A 668 -10.92 32.91 -0.29
N GLY A 669 -10.31 31.85 0.25
CA GLY A 669 -10.08 30.59 -0.44
C GLY A 669 -11.32 29.70 -0.60
N GLY A 670 -12.46 30.03 0.00
CA GLY A 670 -13.68 29.23 -0.07
C GLY A 670 -13.68 28.00 0.85
N PHE A 671 -12.75 27.91 1.81
CA PHE A 671 -12.60 26.77 2.72
C PHE A 671 -13.84 26.53 3.61
N PHE A 672 -14.65 27.55 3.84
CA PHE A 672 -15.87 27.47 4.65
C PHE A 672 -17.17 27.29 3.84
N ASN A 673 -17.09 27.17 2.50
CA ASN A 673 -18.27 27.06 1.64
C ASN A 673 -18.73 25.60 1.53
N GLU A 674 -20.02 25.32 1.77
CA GLU A 674 -20.58 23.95 1.68
C GLU A 674 -20.66 23.40 0.24
N GLU A 675 -20.59 24.26 -0.78
CA GLU A 675 -20.69 23.89 -2.21
C GLU A 675 -19.33 23.72 -2.91
N ALA A 676 -18.21 23.87 -2.21
CA ALA A 676 -16.89 23.71 -2.82
C ALA A 676 -16.59 22.23 -3.08
N GLU A 677 -16.90 21.75 -4.29
CA GLU A 677 -16.52 20.43 -4.78
C GLU A 677 -15.00 20.23 -4.72
N GLY A 678 -14.52 19.52 -3.69
CA GLY A 678 -13.32 18.67 -3.73
C GLY A 678 -11.93 19.30 -3.94
N GLU A 679 -11.79 20.58 -4.28
CA GLU A 679 -10.47 21.16 -4.64
C GLU A 679 -9.57 21.47 -3.42
N PHE A 680 -10.14 21.73 -2.24
CA PHE A 680 -9.33 22.14 -1.07
C PHE A 680 -8.71 20.98 -0.28
N PHE A 681 -9.21 19.75 -0.43
CA PHE A 681 -8.77 18.58 0.36
C PHE A 681 -7.60 17.79 -0.27
N GLY A 682 -6.76 18.43 -1.08
CA GLY A 682 -5.55 17.79 -1.61
C GLY A 682 -5.80 16.56 -2.49
N ARG A 683 -7.04 16.34 -2.97
CA ARG A 683 -7.33 15.38 -4.05
C ARG A 683 -6.95 16.01 -5.39
N SER A 684 -5.64 16.15 -5.61
CA SER A 684 -5.11 16.19 -6.98
C SER A 684 -5.58 14.93 -7.69
N LYS A 685 -6.56 15.04 -8.59
CA LYS A 685 -6.66 14.09 -9.69
C LYS A 685 -5.45 14.32 -10.57
N ASN A 686 -4.34 13.66 -10.23
CA ASN A 686 -3.22 13.21 -11.07
C ASN A 686 -2.00 12.91 -10.19
#